data_AF-A0A6J5D5H9-F1
#
_entry.id   AF-A0A6J5D5H9-F1
#
_cell.length_a   1.000
_cell.length_b   1.000
_cell.length_c   1.000
_cell.angle_alpha   90.00
_cell.angle_beta   90.00
_cell.angle_gamma   90.00
#
_symmetry.space_group_name_H-M   'P 1'
#
loop_
_entity.id
_entity.type
_entity.pdbx_description
1 polymer ?
#
loop_
_entity_poly.entity_id
_entity_poly.type
_entity_poly.pdbx_seq_one_letter_code
_entity_poly.pdbx_strand_id
1 'polypeptide(L)'
;MTPHRDLLATYLRARGILYASLDQPIRHRDGSPAPWAFYSWNTTLTAEGLRLAALCILERLQGFRATQLATIGYTGMPLLSACVLLGEGRYTGLCIREQRKAYVSCRRVEGPFDKSAPVVIIDDSISSGTSLRKAIQAIEDEGAEVEGAVALVRFPYRGGLDWANAAGYRTETLFDIWTDLRMVETLAPPLCRPTPTTGDLVAPELLHPAALARLTAATYLATGAVPIAPQAMDRSYDCAGGVFVSFRERRNEYRIARSGFWHFDPAEARPASDVIAATVATLDEANGQITASNLAQLKIAVTFFSALEPIGPGGLDFNRFGIVAQSRVWPHKRGGALPNTQVFISEIEQYRQARETNARILPGEPHDLFRHEVTKYVEPGEMWLPYGAREDTDTTWWRDAALGTRITARARTLIAQALGRGNAESASLPGNAIPCPVSGVAVRLYRSGLVAYGLALGHSLDTALLAACAQAAIDARLARDIDLASCAIVVSALHHPEPLGLASMRMVAHKLRRGLDALGVTHAGHTTVLLPSVLTYNNLSREDFVRTAARHADAEAEAEACQVEWNTFQCTEWVAAGARALPLRFGFPDRTARSEPPVETHTLIRLLATYIAHSVNADGLPCYLLLPASDDTQTHGTAGRAIHALMALDLAGRLLNEKTWLDTAQSGLRHCLEHVRDGTIMLAHCAGGTLADAVLLSAVAAHSTLATSAAARSIAHRLTQMLRPDGRFGSARRRLALPEDHEFLPGAALAALGRFAAVDPSALPSSLTASIAWYAYRFSACPGWGSAGWLPQGMQAVHLVTADPAAAQLAFAATDWCIERQLTSTGAFLEDLSPDEPSFNTGFIAEGVAASWAIALETGDTSRASRYAASWSNAMRFITRLVLFPEDVFAMRAGPIAVGGVRCTLSRSDIRIDQVSHCLHALVKGAQLEQLTRSPLPQRAAFLEQQK
;
A
#
# COMPACT_ATOMS: atom_id res chain seq x y z
N MET A 1 -24.00 -20.39 -31.67
CA MET A 1 -22.83 -19.66 -32.20
C MET A 1 -23.06 -19.43 -33.68
N THR A 2 -22.90 -18.20 -34.15
CA THR A 2 -23.10 -17.85 -35.56
C THR A 2 -21.93 -18.37 -36.41
N PRO A 3 -22.17 -18.93 -37.61
CA PRO A 3 -21.11 -19.46 -38.48
C PRO A 3 -20.04 -18.42 -38.84
N HIS A 4 -20.38 -17.13 -38.77
CA HIS A 4 -19.44 -16.03 -39.01
C HIS A 4 -18.33 -15.94 -37.96
N ARG A 5 -18.61 -16.22 -36.68
CA ARG A 5 -17.61 -16.13 -35.60
C ARG A 5 -16.49 -17.16 -35.79
N ASP A 6 -16.84 -18.39 -36.11
CA ASP A 6 -15.86 -19.48 -36.26
C ASP A 6 -14.99 -19.30 -37.52
N LEU A 7 -15.60 -18.81 -38.60
CA LEU A 7 -14.86 -18.43 -39.81
C LEU A 7 -13.91 -17.26 -39.52
N LEU A 8 -14.38 -16.21 -38.83
CA LEU A 8 -13.54 -15.08 -38.45
C LEU A 8 -12.36 -15.51 -37.55
N ALA A 9 -12.59 -16.41 -36.58
CA ALA A 9 -11.52 -16.97 -35.76
C ALA A 9 -10.46 -17.67 -36.62
N THR A 10 -10.87 -18.41 -37.65
CA THR A 10 -9.97 -19.07 -38.58
C THR A 10 -9.11 -18.06 -39.36
N TYR A 11 -9.72 -16.98 -39.85
CA TYR A 11 -8.99 -15.90 -40.52
C TYR A 11 -8.02 -15.16 -39.59
N LEU A 12 -8.43 -14.87 -38.35
CA LEU A 12 -7.58 -14.21 -37.36
C LEU A 12 -6.40 -15.08 -36.94
N ARG A 13 -6.58 -16.39 -36.76
CA ARG A 13 -5.47 -17.32 -36.48
C ARG A 13 -4.49 -17.42 -37.66
N ALA A 14 -5.01 -17.45 -38.88
CA ALA A 14 -4.20 -17.62 -40.08
C ALA A 14 -3.44 -16.35 -40.48
N ARG A 15 -4.01 -15.16 -40.24
CA ARG A 15 -3.49 -13.89 -40.78
C ARG A 15 -3.37 -12.77 -39.75
N GLY A 16 -4.18 -12.80 -38.69
CA GLY A 16 -4.25 -11.77 -37.66
C GLY A 16 -3.13 -11.83 -36.60
N ILE A 17 -2.16 -12.72 -36.76
CA ILE A 17 -0.98 -12.84 -35.91
C ILE A 17 0.27 -12.63 -36.78
N LEU A 18 1.08 -11.65 -36.44
CA LEU A 18 2.42 -11.47 -37.00
C LEU A 18 3.44 -12.18 -36.13
N TYR A 19 4.31 -12.97 -36.72
CA TYR A 19 5.43 -13.62 -36.05
C TYR A 19 6.73 -12.88 -36.36
N ALA A 20 7.59 -12.73 -35.36
CA ALA A 20 8.86 -12.06 -35.54
C ALA A 20 9.81 -12.90 -36.39
N SER A 21 10.53 -12.25 -37.30
CA SER A 21 11.62 -12.83 -38.08
C SER A 21 12.78 -11.82 -38.14
N LEU A 22 13.91 -12.22 -38.73
CA LEU A 22 15.06 -11.31 -38.92
C LEU A 22 14.67 -10.09 -39.77
N ASP A 23 13.85 -10.30 -40.80
CA ASP A 23 13.39 -9.24 -41.71
C ASP A 23 12.15 -8.50 -41.17
N GLN A 24 11.46 -9.08 -40.18
CA GLN A 24 10.28 -8.51 -39.54
C GLN A 24 10.43 -8.53 -38.01
N PRO A 25 11.29 -7.67 -37.45
CA PRO A 25 11.44 -7.58 -36.00
C PRO A 25 10.18 -6.99 -35.38
N ILE A 26 9.66 -7.66 -34.35
CA ILE A 26 8.56 -7.17 -33.53
C ILE A 26 9.11 -6.81 -32.16
N ARG A 27 8.66 -5.69 -31.60
CA ARG A 27 9.13 -5.20 -30.30
C ARG A 27 7.97 -4.83 -29.40
N HIS A 28 8.14 -5.07 -28.10
CA HIS A 28 7.30 -4.49 -27.07
C HIS A 28 7.51 -2.97 -27.00
N ARG A 29 6.63 -2.25 -26.27
CA ARG A 29 6.72 -0.79 -26.12
C ARG A 29 8.01 -0.31 -25.42
N ASP A 30 8.63 -1.18 -24.64
CA ASP A 30 9.92 -0.93 -23.98
C ASP A 30 11.14 -1.19 -24.89
N GLY A 31 10.90 -1.56 -26.16
CA GLY A 31 11.93 -1.84 -27.15
C GLY A 31 12.46 -3.28 -27.15
N SER A 32 12.08 -4.11 -26.18
CA SER A 32 12.49 -5.52 -26.13
C SER A 32 11.86 -6.34 -27.27
N PRO A 33 12.54 -7.37 -27.81
CA PRO A 33 11.96 -8.22 -28.86
C PRO A 33 10.70 -8.95 -28.37
N ALA A 34 9.70 -9.03 -29.23
CA ALA A 34 8.49 -9.81 -29.01
C ALA A 34 8.41 -10.92 -30.07
N PRO A 35 8.05 -12.16 -29.70
CA PRO A 35 7.99 -13.27 -30.66
C PRO A 35 6.85 -13.13 -31.68
N TRP A 36 5.80 -12.39 -31.32
CA TRP A 36 4.65 -12.14 -32.18
C TRP A 36 3.90 -10.87 -31.74
N ALA A 37 3.01 -10.37 -32.59
CA ALA A 37 2.03 -9.34 -32.27
C ALA A 37 0.66 -9.70 -32.86
N PHE A 38 -0.41 -9.38 -32.13
CA PHE A 38 -1.75 -9.36 -32.72
C PHE A 38 -1.82 -8.20 -33.71
N TYR A 39 -2.19 -8.49 -34.95
CA TYR A 39 -2.16 -7.56 -36.06
C TYR A 39 -3.36 -7.80 -36.97
N SER A 40 -4.49 -7.24 -36.58
CA SER A 40 -5.79 -7.52 -37.22
C SER A 40 -5.85 -7.07 -38.69
N TRP A 41 -5.01 -6.13 -39.12
CA TRP A 41 -4.96 -5.55 -40.48
C TRP A 41 -4.95 -6.58 -41.61
N ASN A 42 -4.16 -7.66 -41.50
CA ASN A 42 -4.09 -8.70 -42.53
C ASN A 42 -5.40 -9.47 -42.71
N THR A 43 -6.30 -9.38 -41.73
CA THR A 43 -7.66 -9.93 -41.78
C THR A 43 -8.68 -8.83 -42.12
N THR A 44 -8.63 -7.70 -41.42
CA THR A 44 -9.66 -6.63 -41.48
C THR A 44 -9.52 -5.70 -42.70
N LEU A 45 -8.42 -5.77 -43.46
CA LEU A 45 -8.31 -5.14 -44.78
C LEU A 45 -8.54 -6.13 -45.94
N THR A 46 -9.28 -7.21 -45.69
CA THR A 46 -9.76 -8.12 -46.74
C THR A 46 -11.27 -8.07 -46.80
N ALA A 47 -11.86 -8.21 -48.00
CA ALA A 47 -13.31 -8.12 -48.18
C ALA A 47 -14.07 -9.09 -47.26
N GLU A 48 -13.67 -10.37 -47.24
CA GLU A 48 -14.35 -11.38 -46.44
C GLU A 48 -14.05 -11.24 -44.94
N GLY A 49 -12.79 -11.01 -44.54
CA GLY A 49 -12.42 -10.85 -43.13
C GLY A 49 -13.09 -9.63 -42.48
N LEU A 50 -13.15 -8.50 -43.19
CA LEU A 50 -13.83 -7.29 -42.72
C LEU A 50 -15.34 -7.48 -42.61
N ARG A 51 -15.96 -8.11 -43.62
CA ARG A 51 -17.40 -8.42 -43.61
C ARG A 51 -17.76 -9.31 -42.42
N LEU A 52 -17.00 -10.39 -42.19
CA LEU A 52 -17.22 -11.28 -41.04
C LEU A 52 -17.05 -10.54 -39.70
N ALA A 53 -16.01 -9.72 -39.56
CA ALA A 53 -15.77 -8.90 -38.38
C ALA A 53 -16.95 -7.95 -38.09
N ALA A 54 -17.42 -7.23 -39.10
CA ALA A 54 -18.54 -6.30 -38.97
C ALA A 54 -19.85 -7.00 -38.61
N LEU A 55 -20.18 -8.14 -39.24
CA LEU A 55 -21.39 -8.91 -38.90
C LEU A 55 -21.37 -9.38 -37.44
N CYS A 56 -20.22 -9.87 -36.96
CA CYS A 56 -20.08 -10.26 -35.56
C CYS A 56 -20.15 -9.07 -34.60
N ILE A 57 -19.58 -7.91 -34.95
CA ILE A 57 -19.69 -6.69 -34.14
C ILE A 57 -21.14 -6.20 -34.10
N LEU A 58 -21.84 -6.17 -35.22
CA LEU A 58 -23.25 -5.75 -35.31
C LEU A 58 -24.16 -6.61 -34.42
N GLU A 59 -23.90 -7.91 -34.32
CA GLU A 59 -24.61 -8.82 -33.41
C GLU A 59 -24.44 -8.41 -31.93
N ARG A 60 -23.24 -7.94 -31.53
CA ARG A 60 -22.98 -7.42 -30.18
C ARG A 60 -23.64 -6.06 -29.97
N LEU A 61 -23.59 -5.18 -30.98
CA LEU A 61 -24.17 -3.84 -30.94
C LEU A 61 -25.70 -3.83 -30.73
N GLN A 62 -26.41 -4.90 -31.05
CA GLN A 62 -27.85 -5.03 -30.76
C GLN A 62 -28.19 -4.83 -29.28
N GLY A 63 -27.24 -5.14 -28.38
CA GLY A 63 -27.41 -4.92 -26.95
C GLY A 63 -27.23 -3.47 -26.50
N PHE A 64 -26.70 -2.59 -27.33
CA PHE A 64 -26.38 -1.21 -26.99
C PHE A 64 -27.50 -0.24 -27.42
N ARG A 65 -27.70 0.83 -26.65
CA ARG A 65 -28.62 1.92 -26.99
C ARG A 65 -28.01 2.85 -28.03
N ALA A 66 -26.69 3.01 -27.99
CA ALA A 66 -25.95 3.89 -28.87
C ALA A 66 -25.99 3.43 -30.34
N THR A 67 -26.27 4.41 -31.21
CA THR A 67 -26.22 4.27 -32.67
C THR A 67 -25.02 5.00 -33.28
N GLN A 68 -24.27 5.75 -32.46
CA GLN A 68 -23.02 6.38 -32.88
C GLN A 68 -21.85 5.48 -32.49
N LEU A 69 -21.04 5.13 -33.47
CA LEU A 69 -19.86 4.31 -33.30
C LEU A 69 -18.62 5.19 -33.43
N ALA A 70 -17.62 5.01 -32.56
CA ALA A 70 -16.39 5.81 -32.60
C ALA A 70 -15.14 4.93 -32.53
N THR A 71 -14.05 5.37 -33.13
CA THR A 71 -12.73 4.72 -33.00
C THR A 71 -11.64 5.76 -32.81
N ILE A 72 -10.57 5.37 -32.12
CA ILE A 72 -9.32 6.15 -32.02
C ILE A 72 -8.21 5.44 -32.79
N GLY A 73 -7.39 6.21 -33.49
CA GLY A 73 -6.33 5.66 -34.34
C GLY A 73 -6.87 4.99 -35.59
N TYR A 74 -5.98 4.27 -36.28
CA TYR A 74 -6.25 3.73 -37.62
C TYR A 74 -6.86 2.33 -37.61
N THR A 75 -6.55 1.50 -36.61
CA THR A 75 -6.87 0.07 -36.62
C THR A 75 -8.37 -0.23 -36.56
N GLY A 76 -9.14 0.51 -35.76
CA GLY A 76 -10.59 0.35 -35.68
C GLY A 76 -11.36 1.01 -36.83
N MET A 77 -10.71 1.81 -37.69
CA MET A 77 -11.38 2.56 -38.76
C MET A 77 -12.07 1.67 -39.80
N PRO A 78 -11.43 0.61 -40.34
CA PRO A 78 -12.11 -0.30 -41.27
C PRO A 78 -13.33 -0.96 -40.62
N LEU A 79 -13.21 -1.40 -39.36
CA LEU A 79 -14.29 -2.04 -38.60
C LEU A 79 -15.48 -1.09 -38.45
N LEU A 80 -15.20 0.15 -38.04
CA LEU A 80 -16.19 1.22 -37.94
C LEU A 80 -16.92 1.43 -39.27
N SER A 81 -16.18 1.65 -40.36
CA SER A 81 -16.76 1.89 -41.69
C SER A 81 -17.61 0.72 -42.18
N ALA A 82 -17.19 -0.52 -41.94
CA ALA A 82 -17.94 -1.70 -42.32
C ALA A 82 -19.22 -1.89 -41.49
N CYS A 83 -19.19 -1.57 -40.18
CA CYS A 83 -20.39 -1.59 -39.35
C CYS A 83 -21.40 -0.52 -39.77
N VAL A 84 -20.94 0.66 -40.19
CA VAL A 84 -21.81 1.71 -40.76
C VAL A 84 -22.43 1.24 -42.07
N LEU A 85 -21.64 0.64 -42.97
CA LEU A 85 -22.09 0.16 -44.27
C LEU A 85 -23.09 -1.00 -44.16
N LEU A 86 -22.80 -2.01 -43.33
CA LEU A 86 -23.61 -3.21 -43.16
C LEU A 86 -24.72 -3.04 -42.10
N GLY A 87 -24.72 -1.91 -41.40
CA GLY A 87 -25.65 -1.60 -40.32
C GLY A 87 -27.04 -1.14 -40.77
N GLU A 88 -27.38 -1.31 -42.05
CA GLU A 88 -28.70 -1.02 -42.62
C GLU A 88 -29.23 0.39 -42.29
N GLY A 89 -28.32 1.38 -42.23
CA GLY A 89 -28.66 2.77 -41.94
C GLY A 89 -28.88 3.10 -40.45
N ARG A 90 -28.74 2.13 -39.54
CA ARG A 90 -28.88 2.33 -38.10
C ARG A 90 -27.71 3.09 -37.46
N TYR A 91 -26.50 2.93 -37.98
CA TYR A 91 -25.28 3.40 -37.31
C TYR A 91 -24.58 4.53 -38.05
N THR A 92 -24.05 5.50 -37.30
CA THR A 92 -23.15 6.56 -37.81
C THR A 92 -21.73 6.38 -37.25
N GLY A 93 -20.72 6.88 -37.98
CA GLY A 93 -19.31 6.72 -37.62
C GLY A 93 -18.63 8.02 -37.20
N LEU A 94 -17.85 7.96 -36.12
CA LEU A 94 -17.07 9.06 -35.55
C LEU A 94 -15.57 8.70 -35.49
N CYS A 95 -14.72 9.65 -35.86
CA CYS A 95 -13.26 9.46 -35.87
C CYS A 95 -12.61 10.33 -34.80
N ILE A 96 -11.89 9.72 -33.87
CA ILE A 96 -11.20 10.43 -32.79
C ILE A 96 -9.75 10.70 -33.20
N ARG A 97 -9.38 11.99 -33.20
CA ARG A 97 -8.02 12.45 -33.44
C ARG A 97 -7.16 12.28 -32.19
N GLU A 98 -5.88 11.99 -32.38
CA GLU A 98 -4.93 11.98 -31.27
C GLU A 98 -4.84 13.36 -30.59
N GLN A 99 -4.79 14.41 -31.40
CA GLN A 99 -4.75 15.81 -30.96
C GLN A 99 -5.94 16.60 -31.53
N ARG A 100 -6.43 17.56 -30.74
CA ARG A 100 -7.46 18.51 -31.17
C ARG A 100 -6.95 19.27 -32.39
N LYS A 101 -7.79 19.40 -33.42
CA LYS A 101 -7.43 20.16 -34.61
C LYS A 101 -7.28 21.64 -34.23
N ALA A 102 -6.22 22.30 -34.68
CA ALA A 102 -5.98 23.73 -34.38
C ALA A 102 -6.82 24.68 -35.25
N TYR A 103 -7.32 24.21 -36.40
CA TYR A 103 -8.05 25.01 -37.39
C TYR A 103 -9.26 24.24 -37.94
N VAL A 104 -10.20 24.93 -38.57
CA VAL A 104 -11.46 24.40 -39.16
C VAL A 104 -12.46 23.91 -38.12
N SER A 105 -12.44 22.62 -37.74
CA SER A 105 -13.45 22.05 -36.83
C SER A 105 -13.15 22.39 -35.37
N CYS A 106 -11.88 22.67 -35.04
CA CYS A 106 -11.37 22.90 -33.69
C CYS A 106 -11.78 21.82 -32.67
N ARG A 107 -12.14 20.63 -33.16
CA ARG A 107 -12.64 19.48 -32.41
C ARG A 107 -11.63 18.35 -32.40
N ARG A 108 -11.78 17.45 -31.43
CA ARG A 108 -11.03 16.20 -31.38
C ARG A 108 -11.79 15.04 -32.06
N VAL A 109 -13.11 15.16 -32.20
CA VAL A 109 -14.00 14.13 -32.77
C VAL A 109 -14.55 14.65 -34.10
N GLU A 110 -14.37 13.88 -35.17
CA GLU A 110 -14.85 14.18 -36.53
C GLU A 110 -16.01 13.24 -36.91
N GLY A 111 -16.89 13.68 -37.82
CA GLY A 111 -18.08 12.94 -38.25
C GLY A 111 -19.40 13.62 -37.83
N PRO A 112 -20.56 13.01 -38.14
CA PRO A 112 -21.89 13.52 -37.76
C PRO A 112 -22.16 13.31 -36.25
N PHE A 113 -21.37 14.00 -35.41
CA PHE A 113 -21.39 13.82 -33.95
C PHE A 113 -22.56 14.53 -33.29
N ASP A 114 -23.55 13.76 -32.84
CA ASP A 114 -24.62 14.19 -31.97
C ASP A 114 -24.22 14.01 -30.51
N LYS A 115 -23.94 15.13 -29.83
CA LYS A 115 -23.51 15.14 -28.42
C LYS A 115 -24.63 14.75 -27.43
N SER A 116 -25.88 14.68 -27.89
CA SER A 116 -27.03 14.29 -27.07
C SER A 116 -27.24 12.78 -27.02
N ALA A 117 -26.70 12.04 -27.99
CA ALA A 117 -26.81 10.59 -28.08
C ALA A 117 -25.53 9.89 -27.56
N PRO A 118 -25.66 8.68 -26.99
CA PRO A 118 -24.51 7.93 -26.51
C PRO A 118 -23.67 7.34 -27.65
N VAL A 119 -22.41 7.01 -27.34
CA VAL A 119 -21.41 6.47 -28.27
C VAL A 119 -20.91 5.10 -27.81
N VAL A 120 -20.67 4.18 -28.76
CA VAL A 120 -19.90 2.93 -28.55
C VAL A 120 -18.53 3.04 -29.19
N ILE A 121 -17.48 2.69 -28.47
CA ILE A 121 -16.12 2.60 -29.04
C ILE A 121 -15.93 1.27 -29.76
N ILE A 122 -15.46 1.29 -31.00
CA ILE A 122 -15.07 0.12 -31.79
C ILE A 122 -13.55 0.06 -31.87
N ASP A 123 -12.97 -1.10 -31.56
CA ASP A 123 -11.53 -1.33 -31.71
C ASP A 123 -11.25 -2.78 -32.14
N ASP A 124 -10.01 -3.09 -32.52
CA ASP A 124 -9.64 -4.47 -32.82
C ASP A 124 -9.38 -5.30 -31.56
N SER A 125 -8.89 -4.66 -30.50
CA SER A 125 -8.48 -5.37 -29.31
C SER A 125 -8.51 -4.54 -28.03
N ILE A 126 -8.78 -5.20 -26.91
CA ILE A 126 -8.68 -4.63 -25.57
C ILE A 126 -7.61 -5.39 -24.78
N SER A 127 -6.50 -4.70 -24.52
CA SER A 127 -5.40 -5.20 -23.68
C SER A 127 -5.35 -4.46 -22.35
N SER A 128 -4.44 -3.50 -22.16
CA SER A 128 -4.37 -2.67 -20.95
C SER A 128 -5.51 -1.65 -20.82
N GLY A 129 -6.36 -1.50 -21.85
CA GLY A 129 -7.41 -0.48 -21.91
C GLY A 129 -6.91 0.95 -22.12
N THR A 130 -5.62 1.17 -22.40
CA THR A 130 -5.06 2.53 -22.58
C THR A 130 -5.69 3.28 -23.76
N SER A 131 -5.88 2.63 -24.90
CA SER A 131 -6.53 3.25 -26.07
C SER A 131 -8.01 3.53 -25.81
N LEU A 132 -8.71 2.58 -25.19
CA LEU A 132 -10.11 2.72 -24.79
C LEU A 132 -10.31 3.92 -23.84
N ARG A 133 -9.45 4.08 -22.81
CA ARG A 133 -9.45 5.26 -21.94
C ARG A 133 -9.31 6.58 -22.71
N LYS A 134 -8.37 6.64 -23.66
CA LYS A 134 -8.17 7.84 -24.49
C LYS A 134 -9.38 8.14 -25.36
N ALA A 135 -10.00 7.11 -25.94
CA ALA A 135 -11.20 7.25 -26.76
C ALA A 135 -12.38 7.77 -25.93
N ILE A 136 -12.63 7.15 -24.77
CA ILE A 136 -13.66 7.58 -23.82
C ILE A 136 -13.46 9.05 -23.44
N GLN A 137 -12.26 9.41 -22.98
CA GLN A 137 -11.95 10.77 -22.56
C GLN A 137 -12.22 11.77 -23.69
N ALA A 138 -11.82 11.46 -24.92
CA ALA A 138 -12.01 12.35 -26.06
C ALA A 138 -13.49 12.61 -26.39
N ILE A 139 -14.36 11.61 -26.25
CA ILE A 139 -15.81 11.76 -26.45
C ILE A 139 -16.44 12.56 -25.31
N GLU A 140 -16.08 12.24 -24.06
CA GLU A 140 -16.64 12.88 -22.87
C GLU A 140 -16.18 14.33 -22.70
N ASP A 141 -14.93 14.66 -23.08
CA ASP A 141 -14.40 16.04 -23.15
C ASP A 141 -15.20 16.92 -24.10
N GLU A 142 -15.79 16.34 -25.13
CA GLU A 142 -16.67 17.02 -26.08
C GLU A 142 -18.13 17.07 -25.60
N GLY A 143 -18.46 16.42 -24.48
CA GLY A 143 -19.74 16.52 -23.78
C GLY A 143 -20.76 15.38 -24.00
N ALA A 144 -20.37 14.31 -24.71
CA ALA A 144 -21.24 13.15 -24.96
C ALA A 144 -20.98 11.99 -23.98
N GLU A 145 -21.97 11.10 -23.85
CA GLU A 145 -21.86 9.86 -23.04
C GLU A 145 -21.20 8.75 -23.85
N VAL A 146 -20.29 7.99 -23.24
CA VAL A 146 -19.84 6.71 -23.77
C VAL A 146 -20.54 5.58 -23.04
N GLU A 147 -21.33 4.80 -23.78
CA GLU A 147 -22.04 3.64 -23.25
C GLU A 147 -21.07 2.48 -22.97
N GLY A 148 -20.08 2.29 -23.84
CA GLY A 148 -19.18 1.16 -23.76
C GLY A 148 -18.27 0.96 -24.97
N ALA A 149 -17.81 -0.27 -25.16
CA ALA A 149 -16.96 -0.64 -26.28
C ALA A 149 -17.24 -2.06 -26.79
N VAL A 150 -16.99 -2.27 -28.08
CA VAL A 150 -16.95 -3.59 -28.70
C VAL A 150 -15.60 -3.75 -29.39
N ALA A 151 -14.90 -4.86 -29.12
CA ALA A 151 -13.65 -5.19 -29.80
C ALA A 151 -13.62 -6.63 -30.32
N LEU A 152 -12.74 -6.93 -31.28
CA LEU A 152 -12.61 -8.30 -31.77
C LEU A 152 -11.97 -9.19 -30.71
N VAL A 153 -10.86 -8.76 -30.10
CA VAL A 153 -10.03 -9.62 -29.26
C VAL A 153 -9.77 -9.01 -27.87
N ARG A 154 -9.96 -9.79 -26.81
CA ARG A 154 -9.49 -9.43 -25.45
C ARG A 154 -8.15 -10.09 -25.15
N PHE A 155 -7.33 -9.39 -24.36
CA PHE A 155 -6.16 -9.96 -23.69
C PHE A 155 -6.45 -10.08 -22.19
N PRO A 156 -6.90 -11.25 -21.71
CA PRO A 156 -7.12 -11.49 -20.28
C PRO A 156 -5.94 -11.12 -19.40
N TYR A 157 -6.23 -10.79 -18.14
CA TYR A 157 -5.25 -10.49 -17.09
C TYR A 157 -4.42 -9.22 -17.31
N ARG A 158 -4.72 -8.47 -18.39
CA ARG A 158 -4.15 -7.14 -18.67
C ARG A 158 -4.99 -6.00 -18.08
N GLY A 159 -6.17 -6.32 -17.54
CA GLY A 159 -7.03 -5.42 -16.76
C GLY A 159 -7.86 -4.41 -17.55
N GLY A 160 -7.72 -4.31 -18.87
CA GLY A 160 -8.45 -3.31 -19.66
C GLY A 160 -9.96 -3.52 -19.70
N LEU A 161 -10.41 -4.77 -19.89
CA LEU A 161 -11.83 -5.12 -19.91
C LEU A 161 -12.45 -5.00 -18.51
N ASP A 162 -11.78 -5.56 -17.51
CA ASP A 162 -12.23 -5.58 -16.11
C ASP A 162 -12.40 -4.16 -15.57
N TRP A 163 -11.41 -3.30 -15.81
CA TRP A 163 -11.46 -1.88 -15.48
C TRP A 163 -12.64 -1.17 -16.15
N ALA A 164 -12.85 -1.38 -17.46
CA ALA A 164 -13.88 -0.67 -18.20
C ALA A 164 -15.28 -1.04 -17.68
N ASN A 165 -15.54 -2.33 -17.50
CA ASN A 165 -16.79 -2.84 -16.94
C ASN A 165 -17.02 -2.35 -15.50
N ALA A 166 -15.99 -2.39 -14.65
CA ALA A 166 -16.07 -1.92 -13.26
C ALA A 166 -16.25 -0.40 -13.15
N ALA A 167 -15.74 0.36 -14.10
CA ALA A 167 -16.04 1.78 -14.21
C ALA A 167 -17.51 2.00 -14.62
N GLY A 168 -18.17 0.99 -15.23
CA GLY A 168 -19.53 1.04 -15.77
C GLY A 168 -19.63 1.16 -17.31
N TYR A 169 -18.54 0.99 -18.07
CA TYR A 169 -18.54 0.98 -19.55
C TYR A 169 -18.82 -0.46 -19.96
N ARG A 170 -19.94 -0.72 -20.63
CA ARG A 170 -20.23 -2.08 -21.10
C ARG A 170 -19.22 -2.47 -22.16
N THR A 171 -18.39 -3.48 -21.90
CA THR A 171 -17.40 -3.94 -22.88
C THR A 171 -17.68 -5.36 -23.34
N GLU A 172 -17.72 -5.55 -24.65
CA GLU A 172 -17.90 -6.86 -25.29
C GLU A 172 -16.72 -7.17 -26.21
N THR A 173 -16.30 -8.44 -26.21
CA THR A 173 -15.25 -8.93 -27.10
C THR A 173 -15.63 -10.25 -27.74
N LEU A 174 -15.21 -10.47 -28.98
CA LEU A 174 -15.57 -11.70 -29.71
C LEU A 174 -14.67 -12.89 -29.36
N PHE A 175 -13.38 -12.66 -29.14
CA PHE A 175 -12.37 -13.72 -28.96
C PHE A 175 -11.43 -13.44 -27.80
N ASP A 176 -11.02 -14.49 -27.11
CA ASP A 176 -9.88 -14.52 -26.22
C ASP A 176 -8.57 -14.81 -26.99
N ILE A 177 -7.56 -13.96 -26.84
CA ILE A 177 -6.28 -14.15 -27.54
C ILE A 177 -5.61 -15.49 -27.18
N TRP A 178 -5.78 -15.98 -25.95
CA TRP A 178 -5.07 -17.17 -25.47
C TRP A 178 -5.79 -18.45 -25.86
N THR A 179 -7.10 -18.52 -25.65
CA THR A 179 -7.89 -19.74 -25.87
C THR A 179 -8.51 -19.77 -27.26
N ASP A 180 -9.26 -18.74 -27.67
CA ASP A 180 -9.89 -18.71 -28.99
C ASP A 180 -8.85 -18.57 -30.10
N LEU A 181 -7.80 -17.77 -29.93
CA LEU A 181 -6.75 -17.60 -30.97
C LEU A 181 -5.51 -18.48 -30.76
N ARG A 182 -5.52 -19.38 -29.77
CA ARG A 182 -4.49 -20.40 -29.50
C ARG A 182 -3.08 -19.86 -29.24
N MET A 183 -2.94 -18.61 -28.79
CA MET A 183 -1.63 -18.04 -28.48
C MET A 183 -1.00 -18.62 -27.22
N VAL A 184 -1.74 -19.40 -26.43
CA VAL A 184 -1.21 -20.15 -25.27
C VAL A 184 -0.04 -21.06 -25.66
N GLU A 185 -0.05 -21.63 -26.87
CA GLU A 185 0.98 -22.56 -27.38
C GLU A 185 2.33 -21.87 -27.65
N THR A 186 2.35 -20.54 -27.73
CA THR A 186 3.56 -19.74 -27.97
C THR A 186 4.27 -19.30 -26.70
N LEU A 187 3.70 -19.61 -25.53
CA LEU A 187 4.33 -19.29 -24.25
C LEU A 187 5.59 -20.14 -24.11
N ALA A 188 6.72 -19.46 -23.93
CA ALA A 188 8.00 -20.14 -23.79
C ALA A 188 7.93 -21.17 -22.65
N PRO A 189 8.43 -22.40 -22.87
CA PRO A 189 8.71 -23.28 -21.76
C PRO A 189 9.69 -22.58 -20.81
N PRO A 190 9.70 -22.90 -19.51
CA PRO A 190 10.71 -22.37 -18.60
C PRO A 190 12.09 -22.61 -19.23
N LEU A 191 12.90 -21.55 -19.30
CA LEU A 191 14.25 -21.64 -19.82
C LEU A 191 15.00 -22.74 -19.05
N CYS A 192 15.26 -23.87 -19.70
CA CYS A 192 16.28 -24.81 -19.22
C CYS A 192 17.61 -24.06 -19.30
N ARG A 193 18.14 -23.67 -18.14
CA ARG A 193 19.50 -23.13 -18.08
C ARG A 193 20.45 -24.22 -18.61
N PRO A 194 21.38 -23.90 -19.52
CA PRO A 194 22.39 -24.86 -19.91
C PRO A 194 23.15 -25.28 -18.64
N THR A 195 23.17 -26.58 -18.37
CA THR A 195 23.95 -27.12 -17.25
C THR A 195 25.43 -26.89 -17.56
N PRO A 196 26.17 -26.14 -16.73
CA PRO A 196 27.58 -25.92 -16.98
C PRO A 196 28.32 -27.26 -17.02
N THR A 197 29.29 -27.39 -17.92
CA THR A 197 30.06 -28.63 -18.06
C THR A 197 30.85 -28.90 -16.78
N THR A 198 30.72 -30.11 -16.22
CA THR A 198 31.51 -30.55 -15.08
C THR A 198 32.95 -30.86 -15.53
N GLY A 199 33.94 -30.28 -14.87
CA GLY A 199 35.36 -30.57 -15.10
C GLY A 199 35.90 -31.67 -14.19
N ASP A 200 37.23 -31.84 -14.21
CA ASP A 200 37.90 -32.91 -13.46
C ASP A 200 38.26 -32.55 -12.01
N LEU A 201 38.14 -31.27 -11.63
CA LEU A 201 38.46 -30.80 -10.29
C LEU A 201 37.40 -31.28 -9.28
N VAL A 202 37.80 -32.11 -8.32
CA VAL A 202 36.95 -32.52 -7.19
C VAL A 202 37.04 -31.47 -6.09
N ALA A 203 35.90 -30.92 -5.68
CA ALA A 203 35.85 -29.99 -4.56
C ALA A 203 36.19 -30.73 -3.25
N PRO A 204 37.01 -30.13 -2.36
CA PRO A 204 37.29 -30.69 -1.04
C PRO A 204 36.03 -30.98 -0.23
N GLU A 205 36.05 -32.08 0.54
CA GLU A 205 34.99 -32.42 1.48
C GLU A 205 34.93 -31.42 2.64
N LEU A 206 33.77 -31.32 3.29
CA LEU A 206 33.54 -30.51 4.49
C LEU A 206 33.80 -29.01 4.29
N LEU A 207 33.55 -28.49 3.08
CA LEU A 207 33.62 -27.05 2.82
C LEU A 207 32.38 -26.31 3.33
N HIS A 208 32.61 -25.14 3.91
CA HIS A 208 31.58 -24.13 4.14
C HIS A 208 30.94 -23.69 2.80
N PRO A 209 29.63 -23.46 2.71
CA PRO A 209 28.93 -23.14 1.46
C PRO A 209 29.53 -21.93 0.71
N ALA A 210 29.90 -20.87 1.41
CA ALA A 210 30.55 -19.72 0.79
C ALA A 210 31.97 -20.02 0.26
N ALA A 211 32.69 -20.96 0.90
CA ALA A 211 33.99 -21.42 0.42
C ALA A 211 33.83 -22.29 -0.83
N LEU A 212 32.80 -23.15 -0.87
CA LEU A 212 32.43 -23.90 -2.08
C LEU A 212 32.07 -22.94 -3.23
N ALA A 213 31.23 -21.94 -2.98
CA ALA A 213 30.88 -20.92 -3.98
C ALA A 213 32.11 -20.16 -4.49
N ARG A 214 33.08 -19.83 -3.62
CA ARG A 214 34.35 -19.21 -4.04
C ARG A 214 35.15 -20.13 -4.95
N LEU A 215 35.32 -21.40 -4.57
CA LEU A 215 36.03 -22.40 -5.36
C LEU A 215 35.37 -22.55 -6.74
N THR A 216 34.05 -22.74 -6.77
CA THR A 216 33.27 -22.82 -8.01
C THR A 216 33.48 -21.60 -8.89
N ALA A 217 33.41 -20.40 -8.34
CA ALA A 217 33.61 -19.17 -9.11
C ALA A 217 35.03 -19.08 -9.68
N ALA A 218 36.06 -19.39 -8.89
CA ALA A 218 37.43 -19.39 -9.34
C ALA A 218 37.66 -20.41 -10.48
N THR A 219 37.15 -21.63 -10.34
CA THR A 219 37.26 -22.68 -11.36
C THR A 219 36.52 -22.30 -12.63
N TYR A 220 35.25 -21.90 -12.51
CA TYR A 220 34.41 -21.59 -13.67
C TYR A 220 34.96 -20.40 -14.48
N LEU A 221 35.43 -19.35 -13.80
CA LEU A 221 36.05 -18.20 -14.46
C LEU A 221 37.39 -18.53 -15.13
N ALA A 222 38.10 -19.58 -14.67
CA ALA A 222 39.39 -19.99 -15.24
C ALA A 222 39.24 -21.00 -16.39
N THR A 223 38.27 -21.92 -16.32
CA THR A 223 38.19 -23.07 -17.22
C THR A 223 36.90 -23.15 -18.04
N GLY A 224 35.86 -22.40 -17.67
CA GLY A 224 34.50 -22.55 -18.22
C GLY A 224 33.76 -23.79 -17.71
N ALA A 225 34.35 -24.56 -16.79
CA ALA A 225 33.77 -25.77 -16.22
C ALA A 225 33.58 -25.65 -14.69
N VAL A 226 32.60 -26.34 -14.12
CA VAL A 226 32.37 -26.38 -12.67
C VAL A 226 33.09 -27.56 -12.01
N PRO A 227 33.47 -27.47 -10.72
CA PRO A 227 34.03 -28.60 -10.00
C PRO A 227 32.97 -29.70 -9.76
N ILE A 228 33.44 -30.94 -9.53
CA ILE A 228 32.61 -32.03 -9.03
C ILE A 228 32.23 -31.71 -7.58
N ALA A 229 30.93 -31.77 -7.27
CA ALA A 229 30.40 -31.46 -5.95
C ALA A 229 30.96 -32.42 -4.87
N PRO A 230 31.29 -31.92 -3.67
CA PRO A 230 31.67 -32.79 -2.56
C PRO A 230 30.48 -33.64 -2.09
N GLN A 231 30.75 -34.80 -1.50
CA GLN A 231 29.70 -35.66 -0.95
C GLN A 231 29.08 -35.07 0.33
N ALA A 232 29.89 -34.40 1.14
CA ALA A 232 29.47 -33.77 2.38
C ALA A 232 29.99 -32.32 2.49
N MET A 233 29.11 -31.44 2.98
CA MET A 233 29.50 -30.10 3.42
C MET A 233 29.93 -30.12 4.89
N ASP A 234 30.49 -29.01 5.39
CA ASP A 234 30.95 -28.87 6.78
C ASP A 234 29.87 -29.19 7.83
N ARG A 235 28.59 -29.01 7.48
CA ARG A 235 27.42 -29.39 8.27
C ARG A 235 26.19 -29.61 7.38
N SER A 236 25.09 -30.01 7.99
CA SER A 236 23.79 -30.08 7.31
C SER A 236 23.21 -28.67 7.12
N TYR A 237 22.65 -28.43 5.94
CA TYR A 237 22.01 -27.17 5.55
C TYR A 237 20.59 -27.47 5.05
N ASP A 238 19.60 -26.78 5.59
CA ASP A 238 18.25 -26.80 5.03
C ASP A 238 18.19 -25.92 3.78
N CYS A 239 18.17 -26.55 2.62
CA CYS A 239 18.02 -25.91 1.31
C CYS A 239 16.75 -26.37 0.58
N ALA A 240 15.77 -26.90 1.31
CA ALA A 240 14.57 -27.52 0.75
C ALA A 240 13.74 -26.58 -0.14
N GLY A 241 13.86 -25.26 0.02
CA GLY A 241 13.21 -24.26 -0.84
C GLY A 241 14.13 -23.57 -1.84
N GLY A 242 15.42 -23.94 -1.90
CA GLY A 242 16.39 -23.42 -2.87
C GLY A 242 17.54 -22.62 -2.28
N VAL A 243 18.35 -22.05 -3.18
CA VAL A 243 19.68 -21.47 -2.87
C VAL A 243 19.96 -20.25 -3.71
N PHE A 244 20.44 -19.17 -3.07
CA PHE A 244 20.94 -17.97 -3.73
C PHE A 244 22.38 -17.68 -3.30
N VAL A 245 23.21 -17.18 -4.21
CA VAL A 245 24.59 -16.75 -3.96
C VAL A 245 24.69 -15.25 -4.20
N SER A 246 25.40 -14.53 -3.35
CA SER A 246 25.61 -13.08 -3.48
C SER A 246 27.08 -12.74 -3.38
N PHE A 247 27.56 -11.91 -4.31
CA PHE A 247 28.90 -11.33 -4.30
C PHE A 247 28.82 -9.85 -3.95
N ARG A 248 29.64 -9.43 -2.99
CA ARG A 248 29.76 -8.03 -2.58
C ARG A 248 31.22 -7.59 -2.53
N GLU A 249 31.47 -6.33 -2.85
CA GLU A 249 32.78 -5.73 -2.60
C GLU A 249 33.07 -5.69 -1.09
N ARG A 250 34.28 -6.10 -0.69
CA ARG A 250 34.72 -6.04 0.73
C ARG A 250 34.78 -4.61 1.26
N ARG A 251 35.17 -3.65 0.41
CA ARG A 251 35.47 -2.26 0.82
C ARG A 251 34.24 -1.43 1.19
N ASN A 252 33.07 -1.69 0.60
CA ASN A 252 31.91 -0.79 0.67
C ASN A 252 30.55 -1.51 0.66
N GLU A 253 30.52 -2.83 0.81
CA GLU A 253 29.28 -3.64 0.77
C GLU A 253 28.51 -3.63 -0.57
N TYR A 254 29.04 -3.01 -1.62
CA TYR A 254 28.34 -2.91 -2.91
C TYR A 254 28.08 -4.29 -3.49
N ARG A 255 26.80 -4.58 -3.77
CA ARG A 255 26.36 -5.87 -4.33
C ARG A 255 26.53 -5.86 -5.85
N ILE A 256 27.52 -6.61 -6.33
CA ILE A 256 27.76 -6.79 -7.77
C ILE A 256 26.66 -7.65 -8.39
N ALA A 257 26.39 -8.82 -7.81
CA ALA A 257 25.36 -9.73 -8.30
C ALA A 257 24.77 -10.59 -7.17
N ARG A 258 23.53 -11.03 -7.37
CA ARG A 258 22.89 -12.06 -6.55
C ARG A 258 21.86 -12.81 -7.36
N SER A 259 22.12 -14.10 -7.60
CA SER A 259 21.19 -14.99 -8.30
C SER A 259 21.05 -16.32 -7.58
N GLY A 260 20.18 -17.16 -8.13
CA GLY A 260 19.88 -18.48 -7.60
C GLY A 260 18.62 -19.08 -8.23
N PHE A 261 17.96 -19.93 -7.45
CA PHE A 261 16.68 -20.56 -7.80
C PHE A 261 15.95 -21.04 -6.54
N TRP A 262 14.66 -21.35 -6.71
CA TRP A 262 13.81 -21.96 -5.69
C TRP A 262 13.47 -23.39 -6.06
N HIS A 263 13.37 -24.26 -5.05
CA HIS A 263 12.82 -25.61 -5.17
C HIS A 263 11.35 -25.58 -4.77
N PHE A 264 10.47 -26.03 -5.67
CA PHE A 264 9.05 -26.21 -5.39
C PHE A 264 8.74 -27.64 -4.94
N ASP A 265 9.64 -28.58 -5.24
CA ASP A 265 9.68 -29.91 -4.65
C ASP A 265 10.93 -30.02 -3.76
N PRO A 266 10.77 -30.08 -2.42
CA PRO A 266 11.87 -30.29 -1.49
C PRO A 266 12.75 -31.51 -1.78
N ALA A 267 12.23 -32.53 -2.47
CA ALA A 267 12.99 -33.73 -2.81
C ALA A 267 14.09 -33.49 -3.86
N GLU A 268 14.04 -32.38 -4.59
CA GLU A 268 15.05 -31.98 -5.59
C GLU A 268 16.30 -31.38 -4.94
N ALA A 269 16.21 -30.93 -3.69
CA ALA A 269 17.26 -30.18 -3.00
C ALA A 269 18.55 -30.98 -2.80
N ARG A 270 19.69 -30.44 -3.27
CA ARG A 270 21.03 -31.04 -3.13
C ARG A 270 22.02 -29.94 -2.75
N PRO A 271 22.29 -29.70 -1.45
CA PRO A 271 22.97 -28.50 -0.97
C PRO A 271 24.26 -28.13 -1.72
N ALA A 272 25.17 -29.09 -1.92
CA ALA A 272 26.46 -28.85 -2.56
C ALA A 272 26.32 -28.52 -4.05
N SER A 273 25.55 -29.33 -4.79
CA SER A 273 25.26 -29.09 -6.21
C SER A 273 24.48 -27.80 -6.43
N ASP A 274 23.56 -27.47 -5.53
CA ASP A 274 22.74 -26.28 -5.61
C ASP A 274 23.58 -25.01 -5.40
N VAL A 275 24.54 -25.03 -4.48
CA VAL A 275 25.51 -23.94 -4.31
C VAL A 275 26.34 -23.73 -5.59
N ILE A 276 26.81 -24.81 -6.22
CA ILE A 276 27.57 -24.74 -7.48
C ILE A 276 26.70 -24.09 -8.57
N ALA A 277 25.47 -24.59 -8.76
CA ALA A 277 24.55 -24.09 -9.78
C ALA A 277 24.14 -22.63 -9.54
N ALA A 278 23.83 -22.25 -8.29
CA ALA A 278 23.49 -20.88 -7.92
C ALA A 278 24.68 -19.93 -8.07
N THR A 279 25.91 -20.41 -7.86
CA THR A 279 27.13 -19.64 -8.12
C THR A 279 27.25 -19.30 -9.60
N VAL A 280 27.13 -20.29 -10.49
CA VAL A 280 27.19 -20.05 -11.95
C VAL A 280 26.09 -19.10 -12.40
N ALA A 281 24.84 -19.32 -11.95
CA ALA A 281 23.74 -18.41 -12.25
C ALA A 281 24.03 -16.96 -11.81
N THR A 282 24.74 -16.78 -10.69
CA THR A 282 25.12 -15.46 -10.19
C THR A 282 26.23 -14.82 -11.02
N LEU A 283 27.17 -15.61 -11.54
CA LEU A 283 28.21 -15.13 -12.45
C LEU A 283 27.63 -14.72 -13.80
N ASP A 284 26.68 -15.49 -14.33
CA ASP A 284 25.95 -15.16 -15.55
C ASP A 284 25.16 -13.85 -15.38
N GLU A 285 24.46 -13.68 -14.25
CA GLU A 285 23.75 -12.44 -13.93
C GLU A 285 24.70 -11.24 -13.74
N ALA A 286 25.93 -11.47 -13.26
CA ALA A 286 26.94 -10.42 -13.13
C ALA A 286 27.41 -9.86 -14.48
N ASN A 287 27.12 -10.55 -15.59
CA ASN A 287 27.42 -10.11 -16.95
C ASN A 287 28.87 -9.60 -17.11
N GLY A 288 29.84 -10.37 -16.61
CA GLY A 288 31.28 -10.07 -16.69
C GLY A 288 31.83 -9.10 -15.65
N GLN A 289 31.01 -8.58 -14.72
CA GLN A 289 31.51 -7.72 -13.63
C GLN A 289 32.33 -8.47 -12.57
N ILE A 290 32.16 -9.79 -12.47
CA ILE A 290 32.98 -10.66 -11.61
C ILE A 290 33.99 -11.37 -12.48
N THR A 291 35.27 -11.18 -12.18
CA THR A 291 36.39 -11.73 -12.94
C THR A 291 37.36 -12.46 -12.01
N ALA A 292 38.23 -13.30 -12.59
CA ALA A 292 39.27 -13.96 -11.81
C ALA A 292 40.18 -12.96 -11.07
N SER A 293 40.42 -11.78 -11.66
CA SER A 293 41.29 -10.74 -11.08
C SER A 293 40.67 -9.97 -9.92
N ASN A 294 39.34 -9.78 -9.90
CA ASN A 294 38.66 -9.05 -8.82
C ASN A 294 38.05 -9.95 -7.74
N LEU A 295 37.96 -11.26 -7.95
CA LEU A 295 37.34 -12.21 -7.01
C LEU A 295 37.92 -12.14 -5.59
N ALA A 296 39.22 -11.85 -5.46
CA ALA A 296 39.90 -11.65 -4.18
C ALA A 296 39.51 -10.36 -3.43
N GLN A 297 38.79 -9.44 -4.08
CA GLN A 297 38.27 -8.21 -3.49
C GLN A 297 36.79 -8.35 -3.09
N LEU A 298 36.16 -9.47 -3.46
CA LEU A 298 34.75 -9.75 -3.21
C LEU A 298 34.59 -10.75 -2.08
N LYS A 299 33.60 -10.55 -1.22
CA LYS A 299 33.13 -11.53 -0.24
C LYS A 299 31.82 -12.18 -0.70
N ILE A 300 31.60 -13.41 -0.25
CA ILE A 300 30.49 -14.24 -0.72
C ILE A 300 29.58 -14.59 0.44
N ALA A 301 28.27 -14.57 0.19
CA ALA A 301 27.28 -15.17 1.08
C ALA A 301 26.38 -16.11 0.30
N VAL A 302 26.14 -17.29 0.87
CA VAL A 302 25.16 -18.26 0.40
C VAL A 302 23.92 -18.15 1.26
N THR A 303 22.76 -18.01 0.63
CA THR A 303 21.47 -17.95 1.30
C THR A 303 20.70 -19.20 0.97
N PHE A 304 20.35 -19.97 2.00
CA PHE A 304 19.49 -21.14 1.89
C PHE A 304 18.07 -20.80 2.32
N PHE A 305 17.10 -21.45 1.68
CA PHE A 305 15.69 -21.30 1.98
C PHE A 305 15.11 -22.62 2.47
N SER A 306 14.28 -22.55 3.51
CA SER A 306 13.44 -23.69 3.91
C SER A 306 12.42 -24.01 2.82
N ALA A 307 11.77 -25.18 2.91
CA ALA A 307 10.68 -25.55 2.01
C ALA A 307 9.66 -24.41 1.84
N LEU A 308 9.21 -24.19 0.59
CA LEU A 308 8.23 -23.17 0.27
C LEU A 308 6.85 -23.55 0.85
N GLU A 309 6.30 -22.68 1.70
CA GLU A 309 4.96 -22.85 2.28
C GLU A 309 3.95 -21.98 1.52
N PRO A 310 2.89 -22.56 0.91
CA PRO A 310 1.83 -21.78 0.27
C PRO A 310 1.05 -20.95 1.31
N ILE A 311 0.84 -19.67 1.01
CA ILE A 311 0.11 -18.74 1.89
C ILE A 311 -0.86 -17.86 1.10
N GLY A 312 -1.89 -17.36 1.80
CA GLY A 312 -2.64 -16.18 1.35
C GLY A 312 -1.93 -14.87 1.76
N PRO A 313 -2.40 -13.71 1.27
CA PRO A 313 -1.79 -12.42 1.60
C PRO A 313 -1.71 -12.11 3.11
N GLY A 314 -2.66 -12.58 3.92
CA GLY A 314 -2.62 -12.43 5.37
C GLY A 314 -1.48 -13.18 6.10
N GLY A 315 -0.79 -14.09 5.42
CA GLY A 315 0.34 -14.86 5.94
C GLY A 315 1.71 -14.19 5.80
N LEU A 316 1.76 -12.98 5.24
CA LEU A 316 2.97 -12.17 5.12
C LEU A 316 3.48 -11.71 6.50
N ASP A 317 4.81 -11.74 6.68
CA ASP A 317 5.52 -11.20 7.84
C ASP A 317 6.92 -10.76 7.39
N PHE A 318 7.06 -9.45 7.16
CA PHE A 318 8.25 -8.87 6.54
C PHE A 318 9.51 -9.05 7.41
N ASN A 319 9.36 -9.16 8.73
CA ASN A 319 10.51 -9.28 9.63
C ASN A 319 11.06 -10.70 9.68
N ARG A 320 10.30 -11.70 9.20
CA ARG A 320 10.64 -13.11 9.36
C ARG A 320 10.87 -13.85 8.05
N PHE A 321 9.96 -13.72 7.08
CA PHE A 321 9.94 -14.61 5.92
C PHE A 321 10.36 -13.94 4.62
N GLY A 322 11.09 -14.69 3.80
CA GLY A 322 11.17 -14.42 2.37
C GLY A 322 9.89 -14.88 1.69
N ILE A 323 9.52 -14.22 0.59
CA ILE A 323 8.31 -14.56 -0.16
C ILE A 323 8.62 -14.79 -1.63
N VAL A 324 7.79 -15.59 -2.29
CA VAL A 324 7.80 -15.83 -3.73
C VAL A 324 6.38 -15.65 -4.28
N ALA A 325 6.21 -14.78 -5.26
CA ALA A 325 4.99 -14.66 -6.04
C ALA A 325 5.17 -15.37 -7.38
N GLN A 326 4.22 -16.24 -7.73
CA GLN A 326 4.23 -16.99 -8.99
C GLN A 326 2.88 -16.84 -9.71
N SER A 327 2.93 -16.42 -10.97
CA SER A 327 1.73 -16.36 -11.79
C SER A 327 1.07 -17.73 -11.96
N ARG A 328 -0.26 -17.79 -11.81
CA ARG A 328 -1.06 -18.97 -12.19
C ARG A 328 -1.28 -19.05 -13.70
N VAL A 329 -1.14 -17.93 -14.41
CA VAL A 329 -1.34 -17.85 -15.87
C VAL A 329 -0.04 -18.17 -16.61
N TRP A 330 1.08 -17.64 -16.12
CA TRP A 330 2.40 -17.76 -16.73
C TRP A 330 3.41 -18.26 -15.69
N PRO A 331 3.44 -19.57 -15.36
CA PRO A 331 4.22 -20.10 -14.24
C PRO A 331 5.72 -19.75 -14.21
N HIS A 332 6.31 -19.35 -15.34
CA HIS A 332 7.69 -18.85 -15.41
C HIS A 332 7.87 -17.42 -14.85
N LYS A 333 6.79 -16.62 -14.77
CA LYS A 333 6.78 -15.33 -14.07
C LYS A 333 6.82 -15.58 -12.56
N ARG A 334 8.02 -15.50 -12.02
CA ARG A 334 8.30 -15.69 -10.60
C ARG A 334 9.18 -14.56 -10.11
N GLY A 335 8.94 -14.13 -8.89
CA GLY A 335 9.73 -13.09 -8.25
C GLY A 335 9.63 -13.22 -6.75
N GLY A 336 10.76 -13.05 -6.09
CA GLY A 336 10.82 -13.13 -4.63
C GLY A 336 11.39 -11.87 -4.00
N ALA A 337 11.10 -11.70 -2.72
CA ALA A 337 11.61 -10.61 -1.91
C ALA A 337 12.01 -11.15 -0.53
N LEU A 338 13.21 -10.80 -0.07
CA LEU A 338 13.73 -11.23 1.23
C LEU A 338 13.07 -10.44 2.38
N PRO A 339 13.11 -10.94 3.62
CA PRO A 339 12.67 -10.19 4.80
C PRO A 339 13.70 -9.11 5.19
N ASN A 340 13.29 -8.15 6.01
CA ASN A 340 14.15 -7.12 6.62
C ASN A 340 15.23 -6.57 5.66
N THR A 341 14.81 -6.09 4.48
CA THR A 341 15.73 -5.53 3.49
C THR A 341 16.08 -4.09 3.81
N GLN A 342 17.14 -3.57 3.17
CA GLN A 342 17.55 -2.17 3.34
C GLN A 342 16.74 -1.16 2.50
N VAL A 343 15.66 -1.57 1.81
CA VAL A 343 14.96 -0.72 0.84
C VAL A 343 13.50 -0.44 1.17
N PHE A 344 12.86 -1.31 1.96
CA PHE A 344 11.46 -1.17 2.38
C PHE A 344 11.28 -1.56 3.84
N ILE A 345 10.14 -1.18 4.42
CA ILE A 345 9.84 -1.30 5.86
C ILE A 345 8.57 -2.09 6.16
N SER A 346 7.86 -2.58 5.13
CA SER A 346 6.52 -3.16 5.28
C SER A 346 6.24 -4.37 4.39
N GLU A 347 5.23 -5.15 4.77
CA GLU A 347 4.72 -6.30 4.00
C GLU A 347 4.16 -5.90 2.63
N ILE A 348 3.49 -4.75 2.52
CA ILE A 348 2.92 -4.29 1.25
C ILE A 348 4.03 -3.96 0.24
N GLU A 349 5.11 -3.31 0.68
CA GLU A 349 6.27 -3.04 -0.16
C GLU A 349 6.99 -4.35 -0.55
N GLN A 350 7.16 -5.29 0.40
CA GLN A 350 7.74 -6.61 0.12
C GLN A 350 6.94 -7.36 -0.95
N TYR A 351 5.62 -7.39 -0.79
CA TYR A 351 4.69 -8.05 -1.70
C TYR A 351 4.73 -7.43 -3.11
N ARG A 352 4.69 -6.10 -3.22
CA ARG A 352 4.82 -5.43 -4.52
C ARG A 352 6.18 -5.66 -5.17
N GLN A 353 7.26 -5.65 -4.40
CA GLN A 353 8.59 -5.95 -4.93
C GLN A 353 8.63 -7.37 -5.52
N ALA A 354 8.11 -8.37 -4.81
CA ALA A 354 8.08 -9.75 -5.28
C ALA A 354 7.20 -9.89 -6.53
N ARG A 355 5.96 -9.39 -6.46
CA ARG A 355 4.92 -9.60 -7.48
C ARG A 355 5.07 -8.69 -8.70
N GLU A 356 5.18 -7.39 -8.49
CA GLU A 356 5.07 -6.39 -9.56
C GLU A 356 6.44 -6.12 -10.19
N THR A 357 7.48 -5.95 -9.37
CA THR A 357 8.82 -5.62 -9.86
C THR A 357 9.57 -6.87 -10.34
N ASN A 358 9.67 -7.89 -9.48
CA ASN A 358 10.50 -9.06 -9.76
C ASN A 358 9.78 -10.07 -10.66
N ALA A 359 8.53 -10.42 -10.36
CA ALA A 359 7.76 -11.38 -11.17
C ALA A 359 7.09 -10.76 -12.39
N ARG A 360 6.85 -9.44 -12.40
CA ARG A 360 6.08 -8.72 -13.44
C ARG A 360 4.68 -9.32 -13.65
N ILE A 361 4.06 -9.72 -12.55
CA ILE A 361 2.66 -10.18 -12.47
C ILE A 361 1.78 -8.92 -12.48
N LEU A 362 0.80 -8.88 -13.37
CA LEU A 362 -0.06 -7.71 -13.56
C LEU A 362 -1.12 -7.59 -12.46
N PRO A 363 -1.70 -6.38 -12.24
CA PRO A 363 -2.70 -6.14 -11.20
C PRO A 363 -3.87 -7.14 -11.15
N GLY A 364 -4.42 -7.53 -12.31
CA GLY A 364 -5.51 -8.50 -12.42
C GLY A 364 -5.07 -9.94 -12.70
N GLU A 365 -3.77 -10.23 -12.65
CA GLU A 365 -3.22 -11.56 -12.95
C GLU A 365 -3.25 -12.43 -11.68
N PRO A 366 -3.95 -13.58 -11.69
CA PRO A 366 -4.01 -14.48 -10.54
C PRO A 366 -2.64 -15.10 -10.31
N HIS A 367 -2.27 -15.25 -9.04
CA HIS A 367 -0.96 -15.75 -8.64
C HIS A 367 -1.04 -16.50 -7.31
N ASP A 368 -0.07 -17.38 -7.12
CA ASP A 368 0.22 -18.04 -5.85
C ASP A 368 1.28 -17.24 -5.09
N LEU A 369 1.19 -17.30 -3.77
CA LEU A 369 2.15 -16.69 -2.86
C LEU A 369 2.70 -17.79 -1.95
N PHE A 370 4.02 -17.80 -1.81
CA PHE A 370 4.74 -18.70 -0.93
C PHE A 370 5.58 -17.90 0.05
N ARG A 371 5.81 -18.46 1.24
CA ARG A 371 6.81 -17.96 2.19
C ARG A 371 7.84 -19.03 2.50
N HIS A 372 9.01 -18.59 2.98
CA HIS A 372 10.07 -19.49 3.45
C HIS A 372 10.96 -18.79 4.48
N GLU A 373 11.60 -19.57 5.35
CA GLU A 373 12.66 -19.06 6.20
C GLU A 373 13.92 -18.78 5.36
N VAL A 374 14.78 -17.88 5.86
CA VAL A 374 15.98 -17.43 5.18
C VAL A 374 17.16 -17.57 6.13
N THR A 375 18.13 -18.42 5.77
CA THR A 375 19.37 -18.57 6.53
C THR A 375 20.56 -18.19 5.66
N LYS A 376 21.40 -17.29 6.15
CA LYS A 376 22.55 -16.76 5.40
C LYS A 376 23.86 -17.25 6.01
N TYR A 377 24.69 -17.81 5.15
CA TYR A 377 26.02 -18.31 5.47
C TYR A 377 27.06 -17.47 4.74
N VAL A 378 27.65 -16.54 5.48
CA VAL A 378 28.69 -15.63 5.00
C VAL A 378 30.03 -16.35 5.03
N GLU A 379 30.91 -16.01 4.10
CA GLU A 379 32.29 -16.47 4.10
C GLU A 379 32.97 -16.28 5.46
N PRO A 380 33.64 -17.31 6.00
CA PRO A 380 34.26 -17.23 7.32
C PRO A 380 35.22 -16.04 7.46
N GLY A 381 35.08 -15.28 8.54
CA GLY A 381 35.89 -14.08 8.82
C GLY A 381 35.39 -12.80 8.16
N GLU A 382 34.38 -12.86 7.29
CA GLU A 382 33.80 -11.67 6.65
C GLU A 382 32.61 -11.14 7.44
N MET A 383 32.50 -9.80 7.52
CA MET A 383 31.30 -9.13 8.04
C MET A 383 30.23 -9.06 6.96
N TRP A 384 28.96 -9.01 7.35
CA TRP A 384 27.83 -8.80 6.42
C TRP A 384 26.74 -7.99 7.09
N LEU A 385 26.19 -7.00 6.37
CA LEU A 385 25.08 -6.22 6.91
C LEU A 385 23.86 -7.11 7.20
N PRO A 386 23.16 -6.92 8.34
CA PRO A 386 22.10 -7.82 8.81
C PRO A 386 20.76 -7.63 8.05
N TYR A 387 20.83 -7.39 6.74
CA TYR A 387 19.69 -7.24 5.85
C TYR A 387 19.39 -8.52 5.08
N GLY A 388 18.13 -8.75 4.73
CA GLY A 388 17.75 -9.91 3.93
C GLY A 388 17.84 -11.21 4.73
N ALA A 389 17.49 -11.17 6.02
CA ALA A 389 17.45 -12.28 6.96
C ALA A 389 16.42 -11.96 8.05
N ARG A 390 15.93 -12.99 8.75
CA ARG A 390 14.99 -12.78 9.87
C ARG A 390 15.64 -11.98 11.00
N GLU A 391 14.84 -11.24 11.76
CA GLU A 391 15.28 -10.74 13.06
C GLU A 391 15.53 -11.93 14.03
N ASP A 392 16.68 -11.92 14.70
CA ASP A 392 17.16 -12.86 15.72
C ASP A 392 17.68 -12.13 16.97
N THR A 393 18.27 -12.82 17.93
CA THR A 393 18.79 -12.23 19.18
C THR A 393 19.85 -11.16 18.94
N ASP A 394 20.64 -11.27 17.89
CA ASP A 394 21.75 -10.37 17.56
C ASP A 394 21.27 -9.10 16.83
N THR A 395 20.00 -9.09 16.42
CA THR A 395 19.35 -7.98 15.72
C THR A 395 18.15 -7.40 16.48
N THR A 396 17.70 -8.04 17.56
CA THR A 396 16.54 -7.62 18.40
C THR A 396 16.91 -7.05 19.76
N TRP A 397 18.20 -6.97 20.10
CA TRP A 397 18.72 -6.36 21.34
C TRP A 397 18.23 -4.93 21.59
N TRP A 398 17.81 -4.20 20.55
CA TRP A 398 17.19 -2.89 20.68
C TRP A 398 15.93 -2.89 21.56
N ARG A 399 15.24 -4.04 21.68
CA ARG A 399 14.04 -4.22 22.53
C ARG A 399 14.38 -4.38 24.01
N ASP A 400 15.65 -4.56 24.39
CA ASP A 400 16.07 -4.74 25.78
C ASP A 400 15.85 -3.45 26.59
N ALA A 401 14.77 -3.42 27.36
CA ALA A 401 14.42 -2.29 28.22
C ALA A 401 15.44 -2.05 29.35
N ALA A 402 16.12 -3.08 29.83
CA ALA A 402 17.15 -2.95 30.86
C ALA A 402 18.42 -2.31 30.27
N LEU A 403 18.81 -2.69 29.06
CA LEU A 403 19.88 -2.03 28.31
C LEU A 403 19.55 -0.55 28.07
N GLY A 404 18.36 -0.26 27.52
CA GLY A 404 17.91 1.12 27.31
C GLY A 404 17.91 1.95 28.59
N THR A 405 17.48 1.36 29.71
CA THR A 405 17.46 2.03 31.02
C THR A 405 18.87 2.34 31.51
N ARG A 406 19.82 1.40 31.41
CA ARG A 406 21.23 1.64 31.77
C ARG A 406 21.85 2.76 30.93
N ILE A 407 21.66 2.72 29.61
CA ILE A 407 22.23 3.71 28.68
C ILE A 407 21.67 5.12 28.96
N THR A 408 20.34 5.24 29.06
CA THR A 408 19.69 6.55 29.30
C THR A 408 19.95 7.10 30.70
N ALA A 409 20.04 6.26 31.73
CA ALA A 409 20.41 6.67 33.09
C ALA A 409 21.86 7.18 33.15
N ARG A 410 22.78 6.54 32.43
CA ARG A 410 24.15 7.02 32.28
C ARG A 410 24.19 8.38 31.56
N ALA A 411 23.46 8.52 30.46
CA ALA A 411 23.36 9.80 29.73
C ALA A 411 22.85 10.93 30.63
N ARG A 412 21.81 10.67 31.44
CA ARG A 412 21.27 11.62 32.42
C ARG A 412 22.32 12.09 33.41
N THR A 413 23.12 11.15 33.94
CA THR A 413 24.17 11.44 34.91
C THR A 413 25.30 12.28 34.28
N LEU A 414 25.74 11.91 33.07
CA LEU A 414 26.79 12.63 32.34
C LEU A 414 26.38 14.06 32.01
N ILE A 415 25.13 14.29 31.59
CA ILE A 415 24.62 15.65 31.34
C ILE A 415 24.55 16.45 32.65
N ALA A 416 24.06 15.85 33.74
CA ALA A 416 24.01 16.52 35.03
C ALA A 416 25.41 16.93 35.54
N GLN A 417 26.41 16.06 35.37
CA GLN A 417 27.82 16.35 35.67
C GLN A 417 28.36 17.49 34.80
N ALA A 418 28.11 17.46 33.48
CA ALA A 418 28.55 18.51 32.56
C ALA A 418 27.91 19.88 32.85
N LEU A 419 26.72 19.91 33.49
CA LEU A 419 26.06 21.12 33.97
C LEU A 419 26.49 21.54 35.40
N GLY A 420 27.39 20.79 36.05
CA GLY A 420 27.85 21.06 37.43
C GLY A 420 26.82 20.69 38.52
N ARG A 421 25.89 19.77 38.23
CA ARG A 421 24.70 19.45 39.05
C ARG A 421 24.70 18.03 39.63
N GLY A 422 25.84 17.36 39.72
CA GLY A 422 25.93 16.02 40.30
C GLY A 422 27.35 15.55 40.56
N ASN A 423 27.57 14.97 41.75
CA ASN A 423 28.82 14.34 42.17
C ASN A 423 28.74 12.80 42.18
N ALA A 424 27.64 12.23 41.68
CA ALA A 424 27.44 10.78 41.68
C ALA A 424 28.37 10.12 40.66
N GLU A 425 29.20 9.18 41.12
CA GLU A 425 29.92 8.28 40.23
C GLU A 425 28.92 7.36 39.51
N SER A 426 29.02 7.26 38.18
CA SER A 426 28.21 6.35 37.37
C SER A 426 29.11 5.31 36.73
N ALA A 427 28.79 4.04 36.93
CA ALA A 427 29.51 2.93 36.32
C ALA A 427 29.51 3.04 34.79
N SER A 428 30.69 2.82 34.18
CA SER A 428 30.85 2.79 32.72
C SER A 428 30.05 1.67 32.08
N LEU A 429 29.53 1.89 30.88
CA LEU A 429 28.92 0.83 30.09
C LEU A 429 30.01 -0.14 29.61
N PRO A 430 29.78 -1.47 29.70
CA PRO A 430 30.66 -2.45 29.08
C PRO A 430 30.81 -2.18 27.57
N GLY A 431 32.02 -2.34 27.03
CA GLY A 431 32.28 -2.14 25.60
C GLY A 431 31.49 -3.08 24.69
N ASN A 432 31.01 -4.21 25.22
CA ASN A 432 30.19 -5.22 24.55
C ASN A 432 28.70 -5.15 24.98
N ALA A 433 28.23 -4.06 25.59
CA ALA A 433 26.83 -3.92 26.00
C ALA A 433 25.85 -3.96 24.82
N ILE A 434 26.32 -3.60 23.62
CA ILE A 434 25.63 -3.78 22.34
C ILE A 434 26.38 -4.88 21.58
N PRO A 435 25.68 -5.90 21.02
CA PRO A 435 26.31 -7.08 20.41
C PRO A 435 26.89 -6.80 19.00
N CYS A 436 26.97 -5.54 18.58
CA CYS A 436 27.54 -5.14 17.30
C CYS A 436 28.37 -3.85 17.43
N PRO A 437 29.29 -3.59 16.49
CA PRO A 437 30.06 -2.35 16.47
C PRO A 437 29.17 -1.11 16.37
N VAL A 438 29.40 -0.15 17.26
CA VAL A 438 28.74 1.17 17.27
C VAL A 438 29.58 2.15 16.46
N SER A 439 28.96 2.79 15.47
CA SER A 439 29.58 3.83 14.64
C SER A 439 29.46 5.23 15.25
N GLY A 440 28.49 5.43 16.14
CA GLY A 440 28.31 6.68 16.85
C GLY A 440 27.12 6.67 17.81
N VAL A 441 27.06 7.69 18.65
CA VAL A 441 25.97 7.90 19.61
C VAL A 441 25.47 9.34 19.48
N ALA A 442 24.16 9.50 19.45
CA ALA A 442 23.51 10.80 19.56
C ALA A 442 22.68 10.87 20.85
N VAL A 443 22.70 12.03 21.50
CA VAL A 443 21.93 12.31 22.73
C VAL A 443 21.08 13.53 22.50
N ARG A 444 19.77 13.41 22.80
CA ARG A 444 18.80 14.48 22.63
C ARG A 444 18.00 14.70 23.90
N LEU A 445 17.78 15.96 24.25
CA LEU A 445 16.86 16.36 25.30
C LEU A 445 15.62 16.99 24.69
N TYR A 446 14.46 16.57 25.19
CA TYR A 446 13.17 17.11 24.78
C TYR A 446 12.37 17.67 25.96
N ARG A 447 11.75 18.83 25.73
CA ARG A 447 10.75 19.46 26.59
C ARG A 447 9.79 20.25 25.69
N SER A 448 8.74 19.60 25.21
CA SER A 448 7.82 20.16 24.21
C SER A 448 8.55 20.66 22.95
N GLY A 449 9.49 19.86 22.47
CA GLY A 449 10.45 20.24 21.42
C GLY A 449 11.90 19.95 21.82
N LEU A 450 12.80 20.00 20.84
CA LEU A 450 14.22 19.71 21.04
C LEU A 450 14.92 20.85 21.77
N VAL A 451 15.51 20.58 22.93
CA VAL A 451 16.22 21.57 23.76
C VAL A 451 17.73 21.34 23.85
N ALA A 452 18.23 20.16 23.48
CA ALA A 452 19.66 19.93 23.31
C ALA A 452 19.92 18.74 22.38
N TYR A 453 21.06 18.76 21.69
CA TYR A 453 21.56 17.70 20.82
C TYR A 453 23.08 17.57 20.95
N GLY A 454 23.59 16.35 20.93
CA GLY A 454 25.00 16.06 20.75
C GLY A 454 25.22 14.76 19.99
N LEU A 455 26.31 14.68 19.23
CA LEU A 455 26.68 13.55 18.38
C LEU A 455 28.17 13.27 18.48
N ALA A 456 28.53 12.01 18.69
CA ALA A 456 29.91 11.54 18.59
C ALA A 456 30.01 10.33 17.66
N LEU A 457 30.91 10.39 16.68
CA LEU A 457 31.18 9.32 15.71
C LEU A 457 32.54 8.68 15.98
N GLY A 458 32.73 7.40 15.64
CA GLY A 458 34.05 6.74 15.63
C GLY A 458 34.63 6.36 17.00
N HIS A 459 33.81 6.24 18.03
CA HIS A 459 34.24 5.91 19.40
C HIS A 459 33.56 4.62 19.91
N SER A 460 34.10 4.02 20.99
CA SER A 460 33.37 2.98 21.74
C SER A 460 32.03 3.51 22.27
N LEU A 461 31.07 2.63 22.59
CA LEU A 461 29.74 3.02 23.08
C LEU A 461 29.81 4.05 24.23
N ASP A 462 30.62 3.78 25.25
CA ASP A 462 30.71 4.62 26.44
C ASP A 462 31.39 5.96 26.17
N THR A 463 32.49 5.92 25.40
CA THR A 463 33.25 7.12 25.01
C THR A 463 32.42 8.02 24.10
N ALA A 464 31.70 7.43 23.14
CA ALA A 464 30.76 8.14 22.27
C ALA A 464 29.64 8.79 23.09
N LEU A 465 29.07 8.07 24.06
CA LEU A 465 28.03 8.58 24.93
C LEU A 465 28.51 9.77 25.76
N LEU A 466 29.72 9.70 26.33
CA LEU A 466 30.34 10.80 27.08
C LEU A 466 30.53 12.03 26.21
N ALA A 467 31.10 11.88 25.02
CA ALA A 467 31.32 12.99 24.09
C ALA A 467 29.99 13.61 23.59
N ALA A 468 28.99 12.77 23.27
CA ALA A 468 27.67 13.24 22.85
C ALA A 468 26.95 13.98 23.98
N CYS A 469 27.04 13.51 25.23
CA CYS A 469 26.49 14.22 26.40
C CYS A 469 27.20 15.57 26.64
N ALA A 470 28.52 15.63 26.48
CA ALA A 470 29.27 16.87 26.61
C ALA A 470 28.86 17.90 25.55
N GLN A 471 28.66 17.48 24.29
CA GLN A 471 28.13 18.35 23.24
C GLN A 471 26.70 18.81 23.55
N ALA A 472 25.82 17.90 23.99
CA ALA A 472 24.45 18.26 24.36
C ALA A 472 24.41 19.28 25.52
N ALA A 473 25.34 19.19 26.47
CA ALA A 473 25.41 20.11 27.62
C ALA A 473 25.87 21.53 27.26
N ILE A 474 26.51 21.73 26.10
CA ILE A 474 26.93 23.04 25.59
C ILE A 474 26.09 23.54 24.42
N ASP A 475 25.05 22.79 24.02
CA ASP A 475 24.12 23.19 22.98
C ASP A 475 23.45 24.52 23.35
N ALA A 476 23.44 25.47 22.40
CA ALA A 476 22.91 26.81 22.62
C ALA A 476 21.42 26.84 23.00
N ARG A 477 20.67 25.77 22.69
CA ARG A 477 19.24 25.62 23.04
C ARG A 477 19.02 25.25 24.51
N LEU A 478 20.06 24.73 25.18
CA LEU A 478 19.91 24.22 26.55
C LEU A 478 20.01 25.36 27.57
N ALA A 479 18.89 25.64 28.23
CA ALA A 479 18.87 26.61 29.32
C ALA A 479 19.72 26.12 30.51
N ARG A 480 20.56 27.00 31.07
CA ARG A 480 21.48 26.66 32.18
C ARG A 480 20.75 26.27 33.45
N ASP A 481 19.53 26.74 33.65
CA ASP A 481 18.68 26.49 34.81
C ASP A 481 17.74 25.28 34.67
N ILE A 482 17.70 24.63 33.49
CA ILE A 482 16.72 23.58 33.14
C ILE A 482 16.62 22.45 34.18
N ASP A 483 15.40 22.09 34.56
CA ASP A 483 15.17 20.89 35.34
C ASP A 483 15.27 19.65 34.43
N LEU A 484 16.39 18.94 34.51
CA LEU A 484 16.63 17.72 33.75
C LEU A 484 15.58 16.64 34.05
N ALA A 485 15.00 16.59 35.26
CA ALA A 485 13.98 15.60 35.60
C ALA A 485 12.71 15.78 34.76
N SER A 486 12.41 17.02 34.37
CA SER A 486 11.30 17.37 33.46
C SER A 486 11.57 17.07 31.99
N CYS A 487 12.81 16.71 31.61
CA CYS A 487 13.18 16.41 30.24
C CYS A 487 13.10 14.91 29.92
N ALA A 488 12.57 14.62 28.73
CA ALA A 488 12.75 13.31 28.10
C ALA A 488 14.15 13.24 27.48
N ILE A 489 14.89 12.19 27.79
CA ILE A 489 16.24 11.95 27.23
C ILE A 489 16.12 10.83 26.20
N VAL A 490 16.56 11.11 24.97
CA VAL A 490 16.64 10.10 23.91
C VAL A 490 18.10 9.84 23.59
N VAL A 491 18.50 8.57 23.66
CA VAL A 491 19.83 8.12 23.22
C VAL A 491 19.67 7.25 21.98
N SER A 492 20.39 7.60 20.92
CA SER A 492 20.44 6.88 19.65
C SER A 492 21.81 6.25 19.46
N ALA A 493 21.87 4.94 19.21
CA ALA A 493 23.06 4.22 18.80
C ALA A 493 23.02 4.02 17.27
N LEU A 494 24.05 4.49 16.58
CA LEU A 494 24.27 4.28 15.15
C LEU A 494 25.14 3.03 14.97
N HIS A 495 24.69 2.09 14.14
CA HIS A 495 25.39 0.82 13.92
C HIS A 495 25.18 0.30 12.49
N HIS A 496 25.95 -0.71 12.09
CA HIS A 496 25.91 -1.30 10.74
C HIS A 496 25.92 -0.25 9.60
N PRO A 497 26.99 0.55 9.46
CA PRO A 497 27.08 1.56 8.40
C PRO A 497 27.08 0.89 7.01
N GLU A 498 26.30 1.42 6.06
CA GLU A 498 26.34 1.06 4.64
C GLU A 498 26.88 2.25 3.83
N PRO A 499 28.17 2.23 3.45
CA PRO A 499 28.76 3.27 2.61
C PRO A 499 28.09 3.26 1.23
N LEU A 500 27.51 4.39 0.84
CA LEU A 500 26.91 4.57 -0.48
C LEU A 500 27.84 5.34 -1.45
N GLY A 501 28.90 5.97 -0.92
CA GLY A 501 29.88 6.72 -1.70
C GLY A 501 29.28 7.93 -2.42
N LEU A 502 29.81 8.25 -3.60
CA LEU A 502 29.39 9.36 -4.45
C LEU A 502 28.09 9.05 -5.24
N ALA A 503 27.06 8.59 -4.53
CA ALA A 503 25.78 8.20 -5.12
C ALA A 503 24.86 9.40 -5.38
N SER A 504 24.03 9.31 -6.42
CA SER A 504 22.94 10.27 -6.64
C SER A 504 21.94 10.26 -5.49
N MET A 505 21.36 11.41 -5.15
CA MET A 505 20.33 11.52 -4.10
C MET A 505 19.17 10.55 -4.29
N ARG A 506 18.78 10.25 -5.53
CA ARG A 506 17.73 9.26 -5.84
C ARG A 506 18.12 7.84 -5.41
N MET A 507 19.36 7.44 -5.62
CA MET A 507 19.86 6.14 -5.16
C MET A 507 19.91 6.08 -3.63
N VAL A 508 20.35 7.17 -2.99
CA VAL A 508 20.37 7.28 -1.52
C VAL A 508 18.96 7.15 -0.96
N ALA A 509 17.98 7.87 -1.53
CA ALA A 509 16.58 7.78 -1.13
C ALA A 509 16.02 6.36 -1.30
N HIS A 510 16.36 5.67 -2.38
CA HIS A 510 15.95 4.27 -2.59
C HIS A 510 16.53 3.30 -1.55
N LYS A 511 17.74 3.57 -1.05
CA LYS A 511 18.49 2.76 -0.07
C LYS A 511 18.18 3.09 1.39
N LEU A 512 17.28 4.04 1.64
CA LEU A 512 16.93 4.51 2.98
C LEU A 512 15.66 3.81 3.48
N ARG A 513 15.75 3.13 4.64
CA ARG A 513 14.54 2.66 5.36
C ARG A 513 13.90 3.85 6.08
N ARG A 514 12.76 4.29 5.54
CA ARG A 514 12.02 5.47 6.00
C ARG A 514 11.73 5.40 7.49
N GLY A 515 12.16 6.41 8.24
CA GLY A 515 11.92 6.54 9.68
C GLY A 515 12.69 5.52 10.55
N LEU A 516 13.64 4.76 9.99
CA LEU A 516 14.45 3.77 10.72
C LEU A 516 15.96 4.02 10.60
N ASP A 517 16.42 4.48 9.45
CA ASP A 517 17.84 4.73 9.20
C ASP A 517 18.21 6.20 9.45
N ALA A 518 19.39 6.42 10.04
CA ALA A 518 20.04 7.71 10.03
C ALA A 518 20.86 7.87 8.74
N LEU A 519 21.04 9.11 8.29
CA LEU A 519 21.75 9.44 7.06
C LEU A 519 22.93 10.36 7.34
N GLY A 520 24.13 9.90 7.03
CA GLY A 520 25.37 10.66 7.06
C GLY A 520 25.71 11.25 5.70
N VAL A 521 26.17 12.50 5.71
CA VAL A 521 26.73 13.22 4.56
C VAL A 521 28.10 13.73 4.94
N THR A 522 29.14 13.33 4.19
CA THR A 522 30.49 13.85 4.36
C THR A 522 30.82 14.81 3.24
N HIS A 523 31.11 16.05 3.60
CA HIS A 523 31.50 17.13 2.70
C HIS A 523 32.62 17.96 3.35
N ALA A 524 33.66 18.32 2.57
CA ALA A 524 34.80 19.10 3.05
C ALA A 524 35.49 18.58 4.33
N GLY A 525 35.52 17.26 4.52
CA GLY A 525 36.11 16.61 5.71
C GLY A 525 35.21 16.61 6.96
N HIS A 526 33.99 17.14 6.86
CA HIS A 526 32.99 17.15 7.93
C HIS A 526 31.86 16.18 7.63
N THR A 527 31.46 15.38 8.63
CA THR A 527 30.31 14.47 8.51
C THR A 527 29.13 15.00 9.33
N THR A 528 28.02 15.29 8.65
CA THR A 528 26.74 15.61 9.26
C THR A 528 25.84 14.38 9.27
N VAL A 529 25.18 14.07 10.39
CA VAL A 529 24.25 12.94 10.49
C VAL A 529 22.85 13.43 10.85
N LEU A 530 21.88 13.10 10.00
CA LEU A 530 20.47 13.32 10.25
C LEU A 530 19.82 12.05 10.80
N LEU A 531 19.16 12.15 11.97
CA LEU A 531 18.53 11.01 12.65
C LEU A 531 17.15 10.68 12.07
N PRO A 532 16.70 9.40 12.13
CA PRO A 532 15.46 8.96 11.49
C PRO A 532 14.21 9.69 11.99
N SER A 533 14.14 10.07 13.27
CA SER A 533 12.98 10.77 13.82
C SER A 533 12.71 12.13 13.17
N VAL A 534 13.72 12.76 12.55
CA VAL A 534 13.54 14.01 11.80
C VAL A 534 12.62 13.78 10.60
N LEU A 535 12.76 12.65 9.90
CA LEU A 535 11.84 12.26 8.83
C LEU A 535 10.42 12.19 9.35
N THR A 536 10.23 11.44 10.44
CA THR A 536 8.89 11.13 10.96
C THR A 536 8.19 12.35 11.53
N TYR A 537 8.86 13.14 12.38
CA TYR A 537 8.24 14.31 13.03
C TYR A 537 7.94 15.44 12.06
N ASN A 538 8.64 15.51 10.93
CA ASN A 538 8.42 16.53 9.89
C ASN A 538 7.70 15.98 8.67
N ASN A 539 7.24 14.72 8.72
CA ASN A 539 6.49 14.05 7.65
C ASN A 539 7.17 14.07 6.28
N LEU A 540 8.51 13.98 6.27
CA LEU A 540 9.32 14.10 5.05
C LEU A 540 9.21 12.83 4.18
N SER A 541 9.26 13.00 2.86
CA SER A 541 9.53 11.90 1.94
C SER A 541 10.99 11.43 2.08
N ARG A 542 11.35 10.31 1.42
CA ARG A 542 12.75 9.85 1.41
C ARG A 542 13.63 10.87 0.68
N GLU A 543 13.14 11.40 -0.43
CA GLU A 543 13.82 12.44 -1.21
C GLU A 543 14.02 13.73 -0.40
N ASP A 544 12.98 14.18 0.30
CA ASP A 544 13.05 15.40 1.13
C ASP A 544 14.00 15.21 2.33
N PHE A 545 14.06 14.00 2.90
CA PHE A 545 15.00 13.69 3.98
C PHE A 545 16.46 13.73 3.48
N VAL A 546 16.74 13.16 2.31
CA VAL A 546 18.08 13.22 1.69
C VAL A 546 18.47 14.66 1.37
N ARG A 547 17.55 15.45 0.80
CA ARG A 547 17.77 16.88 0.54
C ARG A 547 18.02 17.67 1.83
N THR A 548 17.23 17.38 2.87
CA THR A 548 17.39 18.01 4.19
C THR A 548 18.75 17.68 4.81
N ALA A 549 19.23 16.44 4.67
CA ALA A 549 20.55 16.04 5.15
C ALA A 549 21.68 16.79 4.40
N ALA A 550 21.61 16.90 3.07
CA ALA A 550 22.58 17.65 2.28
C ALA A 550 22.59 19.15 2.64
N ARG A 551 21.42 19.74 2.83
CA ARG A 551 21.28 21.15 3.24
C ARG A 551 21.86 21.40 4.63
N HIS A 552 21.68 20.48 5.59
CA HIS A 552 22.31 20.59 6.91
C HIS A 552 23.82 20.33 6.90
N ALA A 553 24.35 19.76 5.81
CA ALA A 553 25.79 19.62 5.57
C ALA A 553 26.37 20.78 4.74
N ASP A 554 25.56 21.81 4.45
CA ASP A 554 25.91 22.91 3.54
C ASP A 554 26.48 22.41 2.20
N ALA A 555 25.86 21.35 1.64
CA ALA A 555 26.38 20.59 0.51
C ALA A 555 25.30 20.20 -0.51
N GLU A 556 24.20 20.96 -0.60
CA GLU A 556 23.05 20.60 -1.46
C GLU A 556 23.43 20.61 -2.96
N ALA A 557 24.20 21.60 -3.42
CA ALA A 557 24.62 21.68 -4.82
C ALA A 557 25.62 20.56 -5.18
N GLU A 558 26.56 20.29 -4.28
CA GLU A 558 27.56 19.22 -4.41
C GLU A 558 26.90 17.84 -4.38
N ALA A 559 25.86 17.66 -3.57
CA ALA A 559 25.04 16.45 -3.56
C ALA A 559 24.35 16.21 -4.90
N GLU A 560 23.79 17.25 -5.52
CA GLU A 560 23.19 17.17 -6.86
C GLU A 560 24.24 16.83 -7.93
N ALA A 561 25.48 17.30 -7.77
CA ALA A 561 26.62 16.97 -8.62
C ALA A 561 27.29 15.61 -8.31
N CYS A 562 26.77 14.83 -7.35
CA CYS A 562 27.36 13.57 -6.88
C CYS A 562 28.81 13.74 -6.35
N GLN A 563 29.07 14.83 -5.63
CA GLN A 563 30.39 15.19 -5.07
C GLN A 563 30.48 15.04 -3.54
N VAL A 564 29.47 14.47 -2.90
CA VAL A 564 29.44 14.20 -1.46
C VAL A 564 29.41 12.71 -1.19
N GLU A 565 30.02 12.28 -0.09
CA GLU A 565 29.97 10.87 0.32
C GLU A 565 28.78 10.63 1.24
N TRP A 566 28.03 9.58 0.92
CA TRP A 566 26.83 9.18 1.67
C TRP A 566 27.07 7.90 2.46
N ASN A 567 26.44 7.82 3.64
CA ASN A 567 26.41 6.62 4.46
C ASN A 567 25.05 6.49 5.16
N THR A 568 24.42 5.31 5.11
CA THR A 568 23.25 5.03 5.95
C THR A 568 23.68 4.27 7.20
N PHE A 569 23.05 4.56 8.32
CA PHE A 569 23.26 3.86 9.58
C PHE A 569 21.95 3.27 10.04
N GLN A 570 21.95 2.01 10.43
CA GLN A 570 20.87 1.53 11.28
C GLN A 570 20.90 2.32 12.58
N CYS A 571 19.72 2.76 13.03
CA CYS A 571 19.59 3.57 14.22
C CYS A 571 18.68 2.86 15.22
N THR A 572 19.22 2.64 16.42
CA THR A 572 18.46 2.14 17.57
C THR A 572 18.32 3.25 18.58
N GLU A 573 17.11 3.47 19.11
CA GLU A 573 16.82 4.62 19.96
C GLU A 573 16.05 4.21 21.22
N TRP A 574 16.36 4.81 22.36
CA TRP A 574 15.56 4.69 23.60
C TRP A 574 15.24 6.05 24.18
N VAL A 575 14.02 6.20 24.70
CA VAL A 575 13.58 7.38 25.46
C VAL A 575 13.44 7.05 26.93
N ALA A 576 13.87 7.96 27.81
CA ALA A 576 13.59 7.92 29.24
C ALA A 576 12.90 9.22 29.68
N ALA A 577 11.61 9.09 30.02
CA ALA A 577 10.81 10.10 30.72
C ALA A 577 10.47 9.53 32.12
N GLY A 578 11.38 9.74 33.08
CA GLY A 578 11.33 9.11 34.41
C GLY A 578 12.32 7.95 34.58
N ALA A 579 11.99 6.96 35.43
CA ALA A 579 12.91 5.91 35.86
C ALA A 579 13.09 4.74 34.87
N ARG A 580 12.16 4.56 33.91
CA ARG A 580 12.16 3.45 32.95
C ARG A 580 12.38 3.99 31.54
N ALA A 581 13.22 3.32 30.75
CA ALA A 581 13.39 3.63 29.34
C ALA A 581 12.51 2.74 28.44
N LEU A 582 12.11 3.27 27.29
CA LEU A 582 11.36 2.57 26.26
C LEU A 582 12.12 2.64 24.93
N PRO A 583 12.20 1.53 24.17
CA PRO A 583 12.69 1.59 22.80
C PRO A 583 11.77 2.46 21.96
N LEU A 584 12.36 3.21 21.03
CA LEU A 584 11.61 3.95 20.01
C LEU A 584 11.65 3.19 18.68
N ARG A 585 10.52 3.21 17.97
CA ARG A 585 10.43 2.80 16.58
C ARG A 585 9.68 3.89 15.82
N PHE A 586 10.27 4.36 14.71
CA PHE A 586 9.77 5.52 13.98
C PHE A 586 9.64 6.79 14.86
N GLY A 587 10.54 6.95 15.84
CA GLY A 587 10.49 8.05 16.81
C GLY A 587 9.48 7.87 17.96
N PHE A 588 8.63 6.85 17.94
CA PHE A 588 7.59 6.64 18.96
C PHE A 588 7.89 5.43 19.86
N PRO A 589 7.55 5.47 21.16
CA PRO A 589 7.66 4.34 22.06
C PRO A 589 7.04 3.05 21.49
N ASP A 590 7.86 2.00 21.33
CA ASP A 590 7.38 0.69 20.92
C ASP A 590 6.84 -0.08 22.12
N ARG A 591 5.55 -0.41 22.05
CA ARG A 591 4.80 -1.11 23.10
C ARG A 591 4.64 -2.60 22.81
N THR A 592 5.05 -3.07 21.63
CA THR A 592 4.89 -4.48 21.24
C THR A 592 5.74 -5.45 22.06
N ALA A 593 6.81 -4.95 22.69
CA ALA A 593 7.68 -5.71 23.57
C ALA A 593 7.18 -5.81 25.03
N ARG A 594 6.05 -5.18 25.38
CA ARG A 594 5.51 -5.22 26.74
C ARG A 594 4.69 -6.49 26.97
N SER A 595 4.85 -7.09 28.14
CA SER A 595 3.95 -8.13 28.67
C SER A 595 2.64 -7.57 29.26
N GLU A 596 2.38 -6.27 29.05
CA GLU A 596 1.20 -5.59 29.54
C GLU A 596 -0.04 -5.97 28.71
N PRO A 597 -1.24 -6.02 29.32
CA PRO A 597 -2.46 -6.32 28.59
C PRO A 597 -2.73 -5.25 27.50
N PRO A 598 -3.44 -5.62 26.42
CA PRO A 598 -3.89 -4.65 25.41
C PRO A 598 -4.62 -3.47 26.05
N VAL A 599 -4.50 -2.29 25.45
CA VAL A 599 -5.24 -1.11 25.92
C VAL A 599 -6.74 -1.38 25.79
N GLU A 600 -7.47 -1.19 26.88
CA GLU A 600 -8.93 -1.35 26.92
C GLU A 600 -9.63 -0.46 25.88
N THR A 601 -10.58 -1.04 25.14
CA THR A 601 -11.32 -0.36 24.06
C THR A 601 -11.95 0.97 24.53
N HIS A 602 -12.54 0.99 25.75
CA HIS A 602 -13.17 2.19 26.29
C HIS A 602 -12.16 3.32 26.57
N THR A 603 -10.93 2.97 26.94
CA THR A 603 -9.85 3.95 27.14
C THR A 603 -9.45 4.59 25.83
N LEU A 604 -9.33 3.79 24.76
CA LEU A 604 -9.06 4.31 23.41
C LEU A 604 -10.20 5.22 22.91
N ILE A 605 -11.46 4.81 23.10
CA ILE A 605 -12.63 5.63 22.75
C ILE A 605 -12.56 6.99 23.45
N ARG A 606 -12.28 7.00 24.76
CA ARG A 606 -12.15 8.26 25.53
C ARG A 606 -11.02 9.15 25.01
N LEU A 607 -9.85 8.58 24.73
CA LEU A 607 -8.70 9.31 24.17
C LEU A 607 -9.06 10.00 22.84
N LEU A 608 -9.57 9.23 21.88
CA LEU A 608 -9.87 9.75 20.53
C LEU A 608 -11.05 10.73 20.54
N ALA A 609 -12.10 10.45 21.30
CA ALA A 609 -13.24 11.37 21.44
C ALA A 609 -12.83 12.69 22.11
N THR A 610 -11.96 12.63 23.13
CA THR A 610 -11.42 13.83 23.78
C THR A 610 -10.60 14.68 22.80
N TYR A 611 -9.78 14.05 21.96
CA TYR A 611 -9.06 14.76 20.89
C TYR A 611 -10.03 15.50 19.96
N ILE A 612 -11.05 14.80 19.43
CA ILE A 612 -12.02 15.44 18.52
C ILE A 612 -12.72 16.58 19.23
N ALA A 613 -13.22 16.38 20.46
CA ALA A 613 -13.91 17.41 21.23
C ALA A 613 -13.07 18.67 21.45
N HIS A 614 -11.78 18.51 21.80
CA HIS A 614 -10.85 19.64 21.97
C HIS A 614 -10.44 20.30 20.65
N SER A 615 -10.56 19.58 19.53
CA SER A 615 -10.23 20.12 18.21
C SER A 615 -11.34 20.98 17.61
N VAL A 616 -12.55 21.00 18.18
CA VAL A 616 -13.69 21.78 17.66
C VAL A 616 -13.44 23.29 17.82
N ASN A 617 -13.44 24.00 16.70
CA ASN A 617 -13.24 25.44 16.64
C ASN A 617 -14.53 26.20 16.97
N ALA A 618 -14.45 27.53 17.02
CA ALA A 618 -15.59 28.41 17.31
C ALA A 618 -16.74 28.30 16.28
N ASP A 619 -16.45 27.87 15.05
CA ASP A 619 -17.46 27.61 14.01
C ASP A 619 -18.19 26.26 14.20
N GLY A 620 -17.81 25.46 15.20
CA GLY A 620 -18.40 24.16 15.49
C GLY A 620 -17.82 23.01 14.66
N LEU A 621 -16.78 23.25 13.85
CA LEU A 621 -16.09 22.22 13.09
C LEU A 621 -14.74 21.85 13.72
N PRO A 622 -14.36 20.56 13.73
CA PRO A 622 -13.05 20.14 14.21
C PRO A 622 -11.93 20.65 13.31
N CYS A 623 -10.78 20.96 13.92
CA CYS A 623 -9.52 21.23 13.23
C CYS A 623 -9.20 20.09 12.25
N TYR A 624 -8.88 20.44 11.01
CA TYR A 624 -8.76 19.47 9.93
C TYR A 624 -7.42 18.72 9.98
N LEU A 625 -6.33 19.41 10.28
CA LEU A 625 -4.97 18.87 10.35
C LEU A 625 -4.18 19.53 11.49
N LEU A 626 -3.47 18.73 12.27
CA LEU A 626 -2.45 19.16 13.23
C LEU A 626 -1.08 18.59 12.84
N LEU A 627 -0.06 19.45 12.77
CA LEU A 627 1.35 19.09 12.69
C LEU A 627 1.98 19.27 14.08
N PRO A 628 2.01 18.23 14.93
CA PRO A 628 2.28 18.41 16.34
C PRO A 628 3.73 18.79 16.66
N ALA A 629 4.66 18.49 15.76
CA ALA A 629 6.07 18.86 15.91
C ALA A 629 6.30 20.38 15.75
N SER A 630 5.58 21.03 14.84
CA SER A 630 5.70 22.46 14.55
C SER A 630 4.67 23.33 15.27
N ASP A 631 3.57 22.74 15.76
CA ASP A 631 2.38 23.43 16.27
C ASP A 631 1.59 24.18 15.19
N ASP A 632 1.61 23.63 13.95
CA ASP A 632 0.81 24.16 12.86
C ASP A 632 -0.54 23.45 12.79
N THR A 633 -1.62 24.24 12.74
CA THR A 633 -2.99 23.75 12.56
C THR A 633 -3.57 24.24 11.24
N GLN A 634 -4.40 23.41 10.59
CA GLN A 634 -5.20 23.82 9.43
C GLN A 634 -6.67 23.56 9.69
N THR A 635 -7.52 24.55 9.39
CA THR A 635 -8.98 24.45 9.49
C THR A 635 -9.64 24.15 8.14
N HIS A 636 -8.93 24.34 7.03
CA HIS A 636 -9.44 24.09 5.69
C HIS A 636 -9.22 22.64 5.25
N GLY A 637 -10.17 22.08 4.50
CA GLY A 637 -10.09 20.69 4.04
C GLY A 637 -11.36 20.24 3.33
N THR A 638 -11.73 18.96 3.44
CA THR A 638 -13.03 18.47 2.93
C THR A 638 -14.07 18.45 4.04
N ALA A 639 -15.27 18.94 3.74
CA ALA A 639 -16.38 18.99 4.69
C ALA A 639 -16.74 17.60 5.21
N GLY A 640 -16.71 16.57 4.33
CA GLY A 640 -17.06 15.20 4.70
C GLY A 640 -16.20 14.64 5.84
N ARG A 641 -14.91 14.98 5.91
CA ARG A 641 -14.00 14.50 6.97
C ARG A 641 -14.31 15.15 8.32
N ALA A 642 -14.55 16.47 8.31
CA ALA A 642 -14.92 17.20 9.53
C ALA A 642 -16.28 16.73 10.08
N ILE A 643 -17.26 16.52 9.19
CA ILE A 643 -18.59 16.03 9.55
C ILE A 643 -18.52 14.58 10.07
N HIS A 644 -17.68 13.74 9.46
CA HIS A 644 -17.45 12.37 9.95
C HIS A 644 -16.89 12.36 11.38
N ALA A 645 -16.04 13.33 11.74
CA ALA A 645 -15.59 13.49 13.12
C ALA A 645 -16.69 13.88 14.10
N LEU A 646 -17.59 14.80 13.73
CA LEU A 646 -18.76 15.12 14.55
C LEU A 646 -19.66 13.90 14.72
N MET A 647 -19.87 13.12 13.66
CA MET A 647 -20.61 11.85 13.72
C MET A 647 -19.96 10.85 14.68
N ALA A 648 -18.64 10.67 14.60
CA ALA A 648 -17.91 9.76 15.50
C ALA A 648 -17.94 10.24 16.95
N LEU A 649 -17.85 11.55 17.18
CA LEU A 649 -17.95 12.15 18.51
C LEU A 649 -19.35 11.95 19.11
N ASP A 650 -20.42 12.13 18.33
CA ASP A 650 -21.79 11.87 18.77
C ASP A 650 -21.99 10.40 19.16
N LEU A 651 -21.51 9.47 18.33
CA LEU A 651 -21.58 8.04 18.62
C LEU A 651 -20.83 7.69 19.92
N ALA A 652 -19.64 8.25 20.13
CA ALA A 652 -18.87 8.05 21.37
C ALA A 652 -19.59 8.66 22.59
N GLY A 653 -20.15 9.86 22.44
CA GLY A 653 -20.94 10.54 23.46
C GLY A 653 -22.16 9.71 23.89
N ARG A 654 -22.85 9.06 22.95
CA ARG A 654 -23.98 8.17 23.25
C ARG A 654 -23.53 6.91 23.98
N LEU A 655 -22.47 6.26 23.51
CA LEU A 655 -21.95 5.03 24.12
C LEU A 655 -21.47 5.26 25.56
N LEU A 656 -20.80 6.38 25.83
CA LEU A 656 -20.21 6.70 27.13
C LEU A 656 -21.08 7.61 28.00
N ASN A 657 -22.27 8.00 27.52
CA ASN A 657 -23.18 8.94 28.16
C ASN A 657 -22.53 10.30 28.52
N GLU A 658 -21.68 10.81 27.62
CA GLU A 658 -20.94 12.07 27.78
C GLU A 658 -21.69 13.23 27.12
N LYS A 659 -22.49 13.95 27.90
CA LYS A 659 -23.38 15.00 27.40
C LYS A 659 -22.66 16.12 26.67
N THR A 660 -21.49 16.54 27.14
CA THR A 660 -20.73 17.62 26.51
C THR A 660 -20.33 17.27 25.08
N TRP A 661 -19.93 16.02 24.83
CA TRP A 661 -19.58 15.56 23.49
C TRP A 661 -20.80 15.51 22.57
N LEU A 662 -21.96 15.08 23.08
CA LEU A 662 -23.22 15.11 22.35
C LEU A 662 -23.60 16.54 21.95
N ASP A 663 -23.56 17.47 22.90
CA ASP A 663 -23.93 18.87 22.67
C ASP A 663 -22.98 19.52 21.64
N THR A 664 -21.66 19.28 21.76
CA THR A 664 -20.66 19.76 20.80
C THR A 664 -20.89 19.19 19.40
N ALA A 665 -21.06 17.87 19.28
CA ALA A 665 -21.27 17.23 17.99
C ALA A 665 -22.55 17.71 17.30
N GLN A 666 -23.67 17.75 18.03
CA GLN A 666 -24.97 18.17 17.51
C GLN A 666 -25.00 19.66 17.15
N SER A 667 -24.27 20.50 17.88
CA SER A 667 -24.10 21.91 17.51
C SER A 667 -23.38 22.05 16.17
N GLY A 668 -22.27 21.35 15.97
CA GLY A 668 -21.55 21.34 14.70
C GLY A 668 -22.40 20.80 13.53
N LEU A 669 -23.14 19.71 13.74
CA LEU A 669 -24.04 19.15 12.72
C LEU A 669 -25.18 20.11 12.36
N ARG A 670 -25.73 20.84 13.33
CA ARG A 670 -26.74 21.88 13.08
C ARG A 670 -26.16 23.02 12.25
N HIS A 671 -24.96 23.49 12.59
CA HIS A 671 -24.24 24.49 11.80
C HIS A 671 -24.04 24.03 10.34
N CYS A 672 -23.69 22.75 10.12
CA CYS A 672 -23.60 22.18 8.78
C CYS A 672 -24.94 22.23 8.02
N LEU A 673 -26.06 21.87 8.67
CA LEU A 673 -27.39 21.91 8.06
C LEU A 673 -27.81 23.34 7.67
N GLU A 674 -27.44 24.35 8.45
CA GLU A 674 -27.71 25.77 8.13
C GLU A 674 -27.00 26.24 6.85
N HIS A 675 -25.95 25.53 6.43
CA HIS A 675 -25.14 25.79 5.23
C HIS A 675 -25.52 24.90 4.04
N VAL A 676 -26.61 24.14 4.13
CA VAL A 676 -27.12 23.35 3.01
C VAL A 676 -27.94 24.24 2.06
N ARG A 677 -27.61 24.20 0.77
CA ARG A 677 -28.33 24.86 -0.32
C ARG A 677 -28.62 23.83 -1.40
N ASP A 678 -29.88 23.69 -1.80
CA ASP A 678 -30.32 22.74 -2.83
C ASP A 678 -29.75 21.32 -2.65
N GLY A 679 -29.83 20.82 -1.41
CA GLY A 679 -29.37 19.47 -1.04
C GLY A 679 -27.85 19.28 -1.07
N THR A 680 -27.08 20.37 -1.08
CA THR A 680 -25.61 20.36 -1.09
C THR A 680 -25.05 21.20 0.06
N ILE A 681 -24.08 20.68 0.82
CA ILE A 681 -23.39 21.46 1.85
C ILE A 681 -22.38 22.45 1.24
N MET A 682 -22.46 23.71 1.67
CA MET A 682 -21.61 24.81 1.20
C MET A 682 -20.97 25.56 2.37
N LEU A 683 -19.82 25.05 2.85
CA LEU A 683 -19.04 25.69 3.90
C LEU A 683 -17.94 26.58 3.30
N ALA A 684 -17.71 27.76 3.89
CA ALA A 684 -16.79 28.76 3.33
C ALA A 684 -15.32 28.27 3.26
N HIS A 685 -14.89 27.43 4.19
CA HIS A 685 -13.49 27.00 4.34
C HIS A 685 -13.27 25.51 4.07
N CYS A 686 -14.32 24.78 3.67
CA CYS A 686 -14.24 23.35 3.39
C CYS A 686 -14.78 23.03 1.99
N ALA A 687 -14.04 22.24 1.22
CA ALA A 687 -14.52 21.65 -0.01
C ALA A 687 -15.69 20.69 0.29
N GLY A 688 -16.87 21.02 -0.23
CA GLY A 688 -18.06 20.16 -0.17
C GLY A 688 -18.02 19.02 -1.20
N GLY A 689 -19.20 18.56 -1.61
CA GLY A 689 -19.37 17.52 -2.61
C GLY A 689 -20.30 16.41 -2.12
N THR A 690 -20.74 15.56 -3.05
CA THR A 690 -21.79 14.56 -2.77
C THR A 690 -21.42 13.59 -1.64
N LEU A 691 -20.13 13.28 -1.48
CA LEU A 691 -19.68 12.45 -0.35
C LEU A 691 -19.89 13.16 0.99
N ALA A 692 -19.63 14.48 1.06
CA ALA A 692 -19.90 15.26 2.26
C ALA A 692 -21.40 15.34 2.57
N ASP A 693 -22.24 15.48 1.54
CA ASP A 693 -23.70 15.45 1.67
C ASP A 693 -24.18 14.12 2.26
N ALA A 694 -23.67 13.00 1.75
CA ALA A 694 -24.00 11.65 2.24
C ALA A 694 -23.53 11.44 3.69
N VAL A 695 -22.34 11.91 4.05
CA VAL A 695 -21.83 11.81 5.43
C VAL A 695 -22.67 12.68 6.38
N LEU A 696 -23.05 13.89 5.97
CA LEU A 696 -23.94 14.75 6.77
C LEU A 696 -25.30 14.09 7.00
N LEU A 697 -25.92 13.60 5.93
CA LEU A 697 -27.21 12.92 6.04
C LEU A 697 -27.11 11.68 6.94
N SER A 698 -26.06 10.88 6.79
CA SER A 698 -25.77 9.75 7.68
C SER A 698 -25.68 10.15 9.15
N ALA A 699 -24.99 11.27 9.44
CA ALA A 699 -24.80 11.75 10.80
C ALA A 699 -26.11 12.24 11.42
N VAL A 700 -26.90 13.01 10.68
CA VAL A 700 -28.14 13.62 11.20
C VAL A 700 -29.30 12.65 11.25
N ALA A 701 -29.30 11.59 10.43
CA ALA A 701 -30.37 10.57 10.41
C ALA A 701 -30.58 9.88 11.77
N ALA A 702 -29.55 9.82 12.61
CA ALA A 702 -29.64 9.26 13.96
C ALA A 702 -30.34 10.20 14.98
N HIS A 703 -30.74 11.41 14.57
CA HIS A 703 -31.32 12.42 15.45
C HIS A 703 -32.72 12.83 14.98
N SER A 704 -33.73 12.59 15.81
CA SER A 704 -35.13 12.90 15.49
C SER A 704 -35.38 14.38 15.11
N THR A 705 -34.68 15.31 15.75
CA THR A 705 -34.81 16.76 15.49
C THR A 705 -34.04 17.22 14.25
N LEU A 706 -32.81 16.75 14.05
CA LEU A 706 -31.99 17.17 12.91
C LEU A 706 -32.44 16.49 11.61
N ALA A 707 -32.83 15.22 11.67
CA ALA A 707 -33.30 14.45 10.52
C ALA A 707 -34.60 15.00 9.91
N THR A 708 -35.45 15.64 10.73
CA THR A 708 -36.73 16.20 10.26
C THR A 708 -36.59 17.58 9.61
N SER A 709 -35.39 18.18 9.64
CA SER A 709 -35.11 19.48 9.02
C SER A 709 -35.30 19.48 7.50
N ALA A 710 -35.67 20.65 6.94
CA ALA A 710 -35.80 20.83 5.49
C ALA A 710 -34.48 20.56 4.75
N ALA A 711 -33.35 20.94 5.35
CA ALA A 711 -32.01 20.68 4.83
C ALA A 711 -31.71 19.18 4.68
N ALA A 712 -31.98 18.38 5.72
CA ALA A 712 -31.78 16.93 5.69
C ALA A 712 -32.64 16.26 4.61
N ARG A 713 -33.93 16.63 4.53
CA ARG A 713 -34.84 16.14 3.47
C ARG A 713 -34.38 16.53 2.07
N SER A 714 -33.87 17.75 1.89
CA SER A 714 -33.34 18.21 0.60
C SER A 714 -32.11 17.43 0.16
N ILE A 715 -31.19 17.11 1.09
CA ILE A 715 -30.05 16.22 0.81
C ILE A 715 -30.53 14.83 0.41
N ALA A 716 -31.43 14.23 1.21
CA ALA A 716 -31.98 12.90 0.92
C ALA A 716 -32.61 12.84 -0.46
N HIS A 717 -33.46 13.82 -0.80
CA HIS A 717 -34.10 13.92 -2.11
C HIS A 717 -33.08 13.97 -3.26
N ARG A 718 -32.03 14.80 -3.13
CA ARG A 718 -30.97 14.89 -4.14
C ARG A 718 -30.21 13.58 -4.27
N LEU A 719 -29.83 12.94 -3.17
CA LEU A 719 -29.13 11.64 -3.19
C LEU A 719 -29.99 10.54 -3.81
N THR A 720 -31.29 10.47 -3.48
CA THR A 720 -32.24 9.53 -4.08
C THR A 720 -32.31 9.70 -5.60
N GLN A 721 -32.32 10.94 -6.11
CA GLN A 721 -32.31 11.23 -7.55
C GLN A 721 -31.01 10.80 -8.27
N MET A 722 -29.92 10.61 -7.53
CA MET A 722 -28.65 10.13 -8.07
C MET A 722 -28.59 8.60 -8.21
N LEU A 723 -29.54 7.84 -7.63
CA LEU A 723 -29.67 6.41 -7.88
C LEU A 723 -30.37 6.18 -9.22
N ARG A 724 -29.58 5.81 -10.22
CA ARG A 724 -30.04 5.67 -11.59
C ARG A 724 -30.85 4.38 -11.78
N PRO A 725 -31.76 4.33 -12.77
CA PRO A 725 -32.47 3.11 -13.12
C PRO A 725 -31.57 1.93 -13.54
N ASP A 726 -30.36 2.22 -14.03
CA ASP A 726 -29.35 1.22 -14.38
C ASP A 726 -28.53 0.70 -13.18
N GLY A 727 -28.91 1.09 -11.96
CA GLY A 727 -28.30 0.67 -10.69
C GLY A 727 -27.12 1.53 -10.25
N ARG A 728 -26.53 2.35 -11.13
CA ARG A 728 -25.37 3.17 -10.76
C ARG A 728 -25.77 4.35 -9.90
N PHE A 729 -24.90 4.72 -8.96
CA PHE A 729 -24.96 6.01 -8.30
C PHE A 729 -24.14 7.04 -9.09
N GLY A 730 -24.67 8.26 -9.26
CA GLY A 730 -23.96 9.38 -9.87
C GLY A 730 -24.82 10.25 -10.77
N SER A 731 -24.20 11.23 -11.44
CA SER A 731 -24.94 12.13 -12.35
C SER A 731 -25.51 11.40 -13.57
N ALA A 732 -26.48 12.02 -14.25
CA ALA A 732 -27.11 11.45 -15.45
C ALA A 732 -26.12 11.19 -16.61
N ARG A 733 -25.00 11.91 -16.68
CA ARG A 733 -23.94 11.68 -17.70
C ARG A 733 -22.68 11.13 -17.04
N ARG A 734 -22.23 9.99 -17.53
CA ARG A 734 -21.02 9.34 -17.03
C ARG A 734 -19.76 10.08 -17.48
N ARG A 735 -18.75 10.13 -16.60
CA ARG A 735 -17.43 10.70 -16.90
C ARG A 735 -16.30 9.85 -16.32
N LEU A 736 -15.29 9.61 -17.13
CA LEU A 736 -14.04 8.92 -16.82
C LEU A 736 -13.23 9.65 -15.75
N ALA A 737 -13.35 10.99 -15.71
CA ALA A 737 -12.61 11.85 -14.79
C ALA A 737 -13.05 11.73 -13.32
N LEU A 738 -14.12 10.98 -13.02
CA LEU A 738 -14.66 10.80 -11.67
C LEU A 738 -14.69 9.31 -11.25
N PRO A 739 -13.55 8.59 -11.25
CA PRO A 739 -13.53 7.17 -10.91
C PRO A 739 -13.87 6.89 -9.44
N GLU A 740 -13.57 7.85 -8.54
CA GLU A 740 -13.82 7.76 -7.09
C GLU A 740 -15.32 7.69 -6.75
N ASP A 741 -16.18 8.19 -7.64
CA ASP A 741 -17.65 8.15 -7.51
C ASP A 741 -18.20 6.72 -7.47
N HIS A 742 -17.40 5.70 -7.81
CA HIS A 742 -17.82 4.30 -7.78
C HIS A 742 -17.20 3.49 -6.62
N GLU A 743 -16.28 4.07 -5.85
CA GLU A 743 -15.62 3.37 -4.73
C GLU A 743 -16.13 3.80 -3.36
N PHE A 744 -16.07 5.10 -3.07
CA PHE A 744 -16.43 5.63 -1.75
C PHE A 744 -17.88 6.11 -1.71
N LEU A 745 -18.23 6.96 -2.68
CA LEU A 745 -19.50 7.67 -2.72
C LEU A 745 -20.73 6.76 -2.65
N PRO A 746 -20.82 5.64 -3.38
CA PRO A 746 -22.07 4.88 -3.40
C PRO A 746 -22.36 4.16 -2.10
N GLY A 747 -21.33 3.59 -1.47
CA GLY A 747 -21.47 2.97 -0.15
C GLY A 747 -21.88 4.01 0.90
N ALA A 748 -21.27 5.20 0.87
CA ALA A 748 -21.63 6.29 1.78
C ALA A 748 -23.06 6.81 1.54
N ALA A 749 -23.47 6.98 0.27
CA ALA A 749 -24.81 7.42 -0.08
C ALA A 749 -25.88 6.39 0.29
N LEU A 750 -25.63 5.10 0.05
CA LEU A 750 -26.52 4.02 0.48
C LEU A 750 -26.60 3.92 2.00
N ALA A 751 -25.49 4.18 2.72
CA ALA A 751 -25.49 4.26 4.17
C ALA A 751 -26.37 5.41 4.67
N ALA A 752 -26.28 6.56 4.00
CA ALA A 752 -27.07 7.74 4.32
C ALA A 752 -28.57 7.54 4.07
N LEU A 753 -28.93 7.07 2.87
CA LEU A 753 -30.32 6.83 2.49
C LEU A 753 -30.95 5.70 3.30
N GLY A 754 -30.22 4.60 3.54
CA GLY A 754 -30.69 3.49 4.36
C GLY A 754 -31.00 3.93 5.79
N ARG A 755 -30.11 4.71 6.42
CA ARG A 755 -30.35 5.28 7.77
C ARG A 755 -31.50 6.28 7.77
N PHE A 756 -31.59 7.11 6.74
CA PHE A 756 -32.65 8.12 6.63
C PHE A 756 -34.02 7.51 6.33
N ALA A 757 -34.08 6.31 5.76
CA ALA A 757 -35.33 5.62 5.46
C ALA A 757 -36.18 5.30 6.70
N ALA A 758 -35.57 5.22 7.89
CA ALA A 758 -36.29 5.13 9.16
C ALA A 758 -37.12 6.39 9.46
N VAL A 759 -36.72 7.55 8.91
CA VAL A 759 -37.42 8.83 9.06
C VAL A 759 -38.37 9.07 7.88
N ASP A 760 -37.95 8.72 6.67
CA ASP A 760 -38.72 8.87 5.44
C ASP A 760 -38.47 7.68 4.50
N PRO A 761 -39.37 6.68 4.48
CA PRO A 761 -39.21 5.49 3.64
C PRO A 761 -39.10 5.78 2.14
N SER A 762 -39.55 6.96 1.67
CA SER A 762 -39.45 7.34 0.25
C SER A 762 -38.01 7.65 -0.20
N ALA A 763 -37.06 7.76 0.74
CA ALA A 763 -35.65 7.97 0.45
C ALA A 763 -35.01 6.79 -0.30
N LEU A 764 -35.54 5.58 -0.15
CA LEU A 764 -35.11 4.39 -0.90
C LEU A 764 -35.95 4.24 -2.19
N PRO A 765 -35.37 4.44 -3.38
CA PRO A 765 -36.10 4.36 -4.63
C PRO A 765 -36.29 2.92 -5.10
N SER A 766 -37.19 2.70 -6.06
CA SER A 766 -37.41 1.40 -6.70
C SER A 766 -36.19 0.87 -7.47
N SER A 767 -35.22 1.71 -7.81
CA SER A 767 -33.94 1.32 -8.44
C SER A 767 -32.96 0.64 -7.47
N LEU A 768 -33.25 0.57 -6.17
CA LEU A 768 -32.36 0.00 -5.15
C LEU A 768 -31.90 -1.43 -5.48
N THR A 769 -32.81 -2.30 -5.93
CA THR A 769 -32.47 -3.68 -6.30
C THR A 769 -31.47 -3.72 -7.47
N ALA A 770 -31.65 -2.85 -8.47
CA ALA A 770 -30.71 -2.71 -9.58
C ALA A 770 -29.34 -2.19 -9.07
N SER A 771 -29.34 -1.29 -8.09
CA SER A 771 -28.10 -0.81 -7.47
C SER A 771 -27.35 -1.91 -6.75
N ILE A 772 -28.00 -2.69 -5.90
CA ILE A 772 -27.36 -3.81 -5.20
C ILE A 772 -26.75 -4.79 -6.20
N ALA A 773 -27.50 -5.16 -7.26
CA ALA A 773 -27.01 -6.04 -8.31
C ALA A 773 -25.80 -5.45 -9.06
N TRP A 774 -25.83 -4.16 -9.38
CA TRP A 774 -24.73 -3.48 -10.06
C TRP A 774 -23.46 -3.44 -9.21
N TYR A 775 -23.57 -3.06 -7.94
CA TYR A 775 -22.42 -2.99 -7.02
C TYR A 775 -21.88 -4.38 -6.68
N ALA A 776 -22.73 -5.42 -6.65
CA ALA A 776 -22.28 -6.81 -6.52
C ALA A 776 -21.47 -7.25 -7.73
N TYR A 777 -21.95 -6.98 -8.95
CA TYR A 777 -21.19 -7.24 -10.18
C TYR A 777 -19.86 -6.47 -10.20
N ARG A 778 -19.89 -5.15 -9.92
CA ARG A 778 -18.70 -4.31 -9.88
C ARG A 778 -17.67 -4.87 -8.92
N PHE A 779 -18.07 -5.14 -7.68
CA PHE A 779 -17.16 -5.61 -6.64
C PHE A 779 -16.56 -6.97 -7.00
N SER A 780 -17.37 -7.88 -7.58
CA SER A 780 -16.85 -9.16 -8.07
C SER A 780 -15.85 -9.01 -9.22
N ALA A 781 -16.04 -8.04 -10.12
CA ALA A 781 -15.17 -7.82 -11.27
C ALA A 781 -13.89 -7.05 -10.92
N CYS A 782 -13.99 -6.08 -10.00
CA CYS A 782 -12.90 -5.21 -9.59
C CYS A 782 -13.08 -4.83 -8.12
N PRO A 783 -12.70 -5.73 -7.19
CA PRO A 783 -12.72 -5.42 -5.78
C PRO A 783 -11.67 -4.34 -5.49
N GLY A 784 -12.03 -3.38 -4.64
CA GLY A 784 -11.18 -2.23 -4.33
C GLY A 784 -11.32 -1.77 -2.88
N TRP A 785 -10.23 -1.29 -2.30
CA TRP A 785 -10.18 -0.90 -0.89
C TRP A 785 -11.06 0.30 -0.54
N GLY A 786 -11.36 1.19 -1.49
CA GLY A 786 -12.31 2.28 -1.24
C GLY A 786 -13.72 1.76 -0.93
N SER A 787 -14.13 0.66 -1.57
CA SER A 787 -15.43 0.02 -1.30
C SER A 787 -15.43 -0.79 0.00
N ALA A 788 -14.30 -1.28 0.47
CA ALA A 788 -14.18 -2.12 1.66
C ALA A 788 -14.75 -1.49 2.95
N GLY A 789 -14.59 -0.18 3.12
CA GLY A 789 -15.10 0.51 4.31
C GLY A 789 -16.55 0.98 4.16
N TRP A 790 -16.91 1.63 3.05
CA TRP A 790 -18.26 2.22 2.89
C TRP A 790 -19.32 1.25 2.37
N LEU A 791 -18.97 0.30 1.49
CA LEU A 791 -19.97 -0.60 0.88
C LEU A 791 -20.65 -1.48 1.95
N PRO A 792 -19.93 -2.13 2.89
CA PRO A 792 -20.58 -2.87 3.96
C PRO A 792 -21.47 -2.00 4.86
N GLN A 793 -21.06 -0.77 5.15
CA GLN A 793 -21.88 0.18 5.93
C GLN A 793 -23.17 0.55 5.20
N GLY A 794 -23.10 0.77 3.88
CA GLY A 794 -24.27 1.05 3.06
C GLY A 794 -25.22 -0.14 2.97
N MET A 795 -24.67 -1.33 2.74
CA MET A 795 -25.45 -2.56 2.69
C MET A 795 -26.09 -2.90 4.04
N GLN A 796 -25.41 -2.65 5.16
CA GLN A 796 -25.98 -2.80 6.50
C GLN A 796 -27.19 -1.89 6.69
N ALA A 797 -27.05 -0.59 6.38
CA ALA A 797 -28.12 0.39 6.54
C ALA A 797 -29.35 0.02 5.68
N VAL A 798 -29.12 -0.44 4.45
CA VAL A 798 -30.18 -0.93 3.58
C VAL A 798 -30.82 -2.21 4.14
N HIS A 799 -30.02 -3.20 4.54
CA HIS A 799 -30.50 -4.47 5.06
C HIS A 799 -31.38 -4.32 6.30
N LEU A 800 -31.03 -3.40 7.22
CA LEU A 800 -31.81 -3.14 8.44
C LEU A 800 -33.25 -2.72 8.14
N VAL A 801 -33.47 -1.98 7.04
CA VAL A 801 -34.78 -1.44 6.67
C VAL A 801 -35.54 -2.38 5.72
N THR A 802 -34.84 -3.07 4.81
CA THR A 802 -35.48 -3.87 3.76
C THR A 802 -35.48 -5.37 4.02
N ALA A 803 -34.64 -5.85 4.94
CA ALA A 803 -34.29 -7.26 5.11
C ALA A 803 -33.80 -7.96 3.83
N ASP A 804 -33.31 -7.21 2.83
CA ASP A 804 -32.87 -7.76 1.55
C ASP A 804 -31.61 -8.65 1.75
N PRO A 805 -31.68 -9.96 1.45
CA PRO A 805 -30.53 -10.85 1.59
C PRO A 805 -29.40 -10.51 0.61
N ALA A 806 -29.68 -9.91 -0.54
CA ALA A 806 -28.65 -9.53 -1.51
C ALA A 806 -27.74 -8.42 -0.96
N ALA A 807 -28.31 -7.48 -0.17
CA ALA A 807 -27.53 -6.47 0.53
C ALA A 807 -26.56 -7.11 1.54
N ALA A 808 -27.07 -8.03 2.38
CA ALA A 808 -26.25 -8.77 3.34
C ALA A 808 -25.11 -9.55 2.66
N GLN A 809 -25.41 -10.26 1.57
CA GLN A 809 -24.39 -11.03 0.84
C GLN A 809 -23.31 -10.14 0.22
N LEU A 810 -23.66 -8.95 -0.28
CA LEU A 810 -22.68 -8.01 -0.80
C LEU A 810 -21.78 -7.45 0.33
N ALA A 811 -22.35 -7.17 1.51
CA ALA A 811 -21.56 -6.77 2.68
C ALA A 811 -20.56 -7.86 3.10
N PHE A 812 -21.02 -9.12 3.15
CA PHE A 812 -20.18 -10.26 3.48
C PHE A 812 -19.09 -10.50 2.44
N ALA A 813 -19.41 -10.44 1.14
CA ALA A 813 -18.43 -10.60 0.08
C ALA A 813 -17.31 -9.54 0.16
N ALA A 814 -17.67 -8.29 0.42
CA ALA A 814 -16.71 -7.22 0.60
C ALA A 814 -15.83 -7.42 1.84
N THR A 815 -16.44 -7.81 2.97
CA THR A 815 -15.71 -8.04 4.22
C THR A 815 -14.80 -9.26 4.15
N ASP A 816 -15.29 -10.39 3.60
CA ASP A 816 -14.50 -11.61 3.44
C ASP A 816 -13.25 -11.36 2.57
N TRP A 817 -13.39 -10.60 1.47
CA TRP A 817 -12.26 -10.20 0.63
C TRP A 817 -11.20 -9.40 1.40
N CYS A 818 -11.60 -8.52 2.31
CA CYS A 818 -10.66 -7.72 3.11
C CYS A 818 -9.93 -8.59 4.15
N ILE A 819 -10.65 -9.47 4.84
CA ILE A 819 -10.10 -10.27 5.95
C ILE A 819 -9.08 -11.29 5.44
N GLU A 820 -9.27 -11.85 4.24
CA GLU A 820 -8.24 -12.67 3.56
C GLU A 820 -6.90 -11.93 3.36
N ARG A 821 -6.95 -10.59 3.37
CA ARG A 821 -5.82 -9.67 3.17
C ARG A 821 -5.47 -8.91 4.45
N GLN A 822 -5.93 -9.38 5.61
CA GLN A 822 -5.50 -8.88 6.90
C GLN A 822 -4.25 -9.60 7.38
N LEU A 823 -3.20 -8.84 7.72
CA LEU A 823 -1.93 -9.37 8.18
C LEU A 823 -2.09 -9.99 9.57
N THR A 824 -1.70 -11.26 9.70
CA THR A 824 -1.68 -11.94 11.00
C THR A 824 -0.62 -11.32 11.91
N SER A 825 0.54 -10.92 11.36
CA SER A 825 1.68 -10.35 12.10
C SER A 825 1.30 -9.06 12.83
N THR A 826 0.68 -8.11 12.12
CA THR A 826 0.42 -6.76 12.63
C THR A 826 -1.04 -6.46 12.93
N GLY A 827 -1.98 -7.18 12.32
CA GLY A 827 -3.41 -6.92 12.37
C GLY A 827 -3.89 -5.87 11.35
N ALA A 828 -2.97 -5.25 10.62
CA ALA A 828 -3.30 -4.27 9.59
C ALA A 828 -3.86 -4.94 8.33
N PHE A 829 -4.69 -4.23 7.57
CA PHE A 829 -5.06 -4.68 6.23
C PHE A 829 -3.95 -4.34 5.22
N LEU A 830 -3.72 -5.23 4.25
CA LEU A 830 -2.78 -5.04 3.14
C LEU A 830 -3.37 -4.08 2.07
N GLU A 831 -3.87 -2.94 2.53
CA GLU A 831 -4.52 -1.93 1.70
C GLU A 831 -3.53 -1.14 0.84
N ASP A 832 -3.96 -0.69 -0.34
CA ASP A 832 -3.14 0.08 -1.28
C ASP A 832 -3.54 1.55 -1.39
N LEU A 833 -4.46 2.03 -0.53
CA LEU A 833 -4.81 3.44 -0.40
C LEU A 833 -3.66 4.24 0.20
N SER A 834 -2.85 3.60 1.05
CA SER A 834 -1.52 4.07 1.49
C SER A 834 -0.44 3.16 0.92
N PRO A 835 0.22 3.55 -0.18
CA PRO A 835 1.04 2.61 -0.93
C PRO A 835 2.28 2.13 -0.15
N ASP A 836 2.86 2.97 0.71
CA ASP A 836 4.19 2.67 1.23
C ASP A 836 4.18 1.92 2.57
N GLU A 837 3.07 1.88 3.30
CA GLU A 837 2.93 1.16 4.55
C GLU A 837 1.46 1.06 4.98
N PRO A 838 1.10 0.08 5.83
CA PRO A 838 -0.23 0.03 6.41
C PRO A 838 -0.54 1.30 7.22
N SER A 839 -1.78 1.76 7.12
CA SER A 839 -2.17 3.09 7.62
C SER A 839 -3.46 3.07 8.44
N PHE A 840 -3.89 4.26 8.89
CA PHE A 840 -5.18 4.47 9.57
C PHE A 840 -6.38 3.93 8.77
N ASN A 841 -6.24 3.68 7.46
CA ASN A 841 -7.26 3.02 6.63
C ASN A 841 -7.67 1.65 7.21
N THR A 842 -6.81 1.02 8.03
CA THR A 842 -7.20 -0.16 8.80
C THR A 842 -8.43 0.09 9.68
N GLY A 843 -8.57 1.28 10.26
CA GLY A 843 -9.75 1.72 11.02
C GLY A 843 -10.96 1.93 10.12
N PHE A 844 -10.78 2.60 8.98
CA PHE A 844 -11.84 2.78 7.97
C PHE A 844 -12.41 1.44 7.48
N ILE A 845 -11.55 0.47 7.16
CA ILE A 845 -11.97 -0.88 6.76
C ILE A 845 -12.65 -1.60 7.93
N ALA A 846 -12.13 -1.45 9.15
CA ALA A 846 -12.72 -2.04 10.35
C ALA A 846 -14.13 -1.53 10.65
N GLU A 847 -14.51 -0.31 10.22
CA GLU A 847 -15.91 0.12 10.27
C GLU A 847 -16.82 -0.72 9.36
N GLY A 848 -16.33 -1.07 8.17
CA GLY A 848 -17.02 -1.96 7.24
C GLY A 848 -17.12 -3.39 7.80
N VAL A 849 -16.05 -3.88 8.42
CA VAL A 849 -16.05 -5.17 9.15
C VAL A 849 -17.10 -5.16 10.27
N ALA A 850 -17.15 -4.10 11.07
CA ALA A 850 -18.15 -3.97 12.14
C ALA A 850 -19.59 -3.92 11.59
N ALA A 851 -19.82 -3.27 10.46
CA ALA A 851 -21.12 -3.26 9.80
C ALA A 851 -21.56 -4.67 9.37
N SER A 852 -20.66 -5.46 8.79
CA SER A 852 -20.96 -6.86 8.43
C SER A 852 -21.07 -7.78 9.65
N TRP A 853 -20.33 -7.49 10.72
CA TRP A 853 -20.49 -8.18 11.99
C TRP A 853 -21.90 -7.99 12.57
N ALA A 854 -22.44 -6.77 12.52
CA ALA A 854 -23.81 -6.51 12.93
C ALA A 854 -24.83 -7.33 12.11
N ILE A 855 -24.70 -7.35 10.78
CA ILE A 855 -25.57 -8.18 9.91
C ILE A 855 -25.46 -9.67 10.27
N ALA A 856 -24.24 -10.17 10.51
CA ALA A 856 -24.03 -11.57 10.88
C ALA A 856 -24.70 -11.93 12.22
N LEU A 857 -24.66 -11.03 13.21
CA LEU A 857 -25.38 -11.20 14.47
C LEU A 857 -26.90 -11.18 14.28
N GLU A 858 -27.42 -10.26 13.46
CA GLU A 858 -28.86 -10.15 13.17
C GLU A 858 -29.40 -11.38 12.45
N THR A 859 -28.66 -11.88 11.46
CA THR A 859 -29.03 -13.05 10.65
C THR A 859 -28.73 -14.39 11.33
N GLY A 860 -28.09 -14.38 12.50
CA GLY A 860 -27.73 -15.59 13.26
C GLY A 860 -26.51 -16.35 12.73
N ASP A 861 -25.71 -15.78 11.83
CA ASP A 861 -24.46 -16.37 11.32
C ASP A 861 -23.32 -16.23 12.34
N THR A 862 -23.29 -17.14 13.31
CA THR A 862 -22.30 -17.15 14.40
C THR A 862 -20.86 -17.36 13.92
N SER A 863 -20.66 -18.03 12.79
CA SER A 863 -19.33 -18.28 12.20
C SER A 863 -18.74 -16.99 11.65
N ARG A 864 -19.51 -16.28 10.80
CA ARG A 864 -19.10 -14.95 10.31
C ARG A 864 -18.95 -13.96 11.44
N ALA A 865 -19.88 -13.91 12.38
CA ALA A 865 -19.81 -12.99 13.51
C ALA A 865 -18.50 -13.17 14.32
N SER A 866 -18.11 -14.41 14.61
CA SER A 866 -16.87 -14.70 15.33
C SER A 866 -15.62 -14.30 14.53
N ARG A 867 -15.62 -14.58 13.22
CA ARG A 867 -14.51 -14.22 12.31
C ARG A 867 -14.36 -12.71 12.18
N TYR A 868 -15.47 -11.97 12.06
CA TYR A 868 -15.47 -10.52 11.93
C TYR A 868 -15.09 -9.83 13.24
N ALA A 869 -15.53 -10.35 14.39
CA ALA A 869 -15.07 -9.88 15.70
C ALA A 869 -13.54 -10.04 15.87
N ALA A 870 -12.99 -11.20 15.50
CA ALA A 870 -11.55 -11.45 15.55
C ALA A 870 -10.77 -10.51 14.61
N SER A 871 -11.26 -10.32 13.39
CA SER A 871 -10.66 -9.39 12.44
C SER A 871 -10.67 -7.94 12.95
N TRP A 872 -11.80 -7.49 13.49
CA TRP A 872 -11.92 -6.17 14.08
C TRP A 872 -10.95 -5.97 15.25
N SER A 873 -10.83 -6.95 16.16
CA SER A 873 -9.88 -6.89 17.28
C SER A 873 -8.43 -6.81 16.81
N ASN A 874 -8.06 -7.59 15.78
CA ASN A 874 -6.74 -7.49 15.14
C ASN A 874 -6.49 -6.10 14.53
N ALA A 875 -7.50 -5.49 13.89
CA ALA A 875 -7.40 -4.14 13.36
C ALA A 875 -7.16 -3.12 14.48
N MET A 876 -7.85 -3.25 15.62
CA MET A 876 -7.67 -2.35 16.77
C MET A 876 -6.27 -2.48 17.41
N ARG A 877 -5.69 -3.69 17.42
CA ARG A 877 -4.29 -3.90 17.83
C ARG A 877 -3.32 -3.09 16.95
N PHE A 878 -3.55 -3.04 15.65
CA PHE A 878 -2.75 -2.20 14.75
C PHE A 878 -2.98 -0.71 15.00
N ILE A 879 -4.26 -0.27 15.06
CA ILE A 879 -4.62 1.14 15.28
C ILE A 879 -4.01 1.70 16.57
N THR A 880 -3.95 0.90 17.63
CA THR A 880 -3.31 1.29 18.91
C THR A 880 -1.86 1.77 18.72
N ARG A 881 -1.14 1.28 17.70
CA ARG A 881 0.23 1.70 17.38
C ARG A 881 0.29 3.09 16.71
N LEU A 882 -0.81 3.56 16.15
CA LEU A 882 -0.94 4.87 15.50
C LEU A 882 -1.49 5.94 16.45
N VAL A 883 -2.17 5.55 17.52
CA VAL A 883 -2.68 6.46 18.55
C VAL A 883 -1.52 7.13 19.29
N LEU A 884 -1.64 8.43 19.55
CA LEU A 884 -0.73 9.20 20.39
C LEU A 884 -1.20 9.18 21.85
N PHE A 885 -0.39 8.57 22.71
CA PHE A 885 -0.54 8.58 24.16
C PHE A 885 0.25 9.74 24.79
N PRO A 886 -0.02 10.10 26.06
CA PRO A 886 0.72 11.16 26.75
C PRO A 886 2.26 11.00 26.72
N GLU A 887 2.75 9.77 26.76
CA GLU A 887 4.19 9.48 26.70
C GLU A 887 4.80 9.52 25.29
N ASP A 888 3.99 9.67 24.23
CA ASP A 888 4.48 9.74 22.84
C ASP A 888 4.83 11.15 22.39
N VAL A 889 4.29 12.16 23.09
CA VAL A 889 4.30 13.55 22.62
C VAL A 889 5.48 14.37 23.18
N PHE A 890 6.46 13.72 23.81
CA PHE A 890 7.60 14.40 24.46
C PHE A 890 8.39 15.30 23.51
N ALA A 891 8.47 14.93 22.23
CA ALA A 891 9.20 15.66 21.20
C ALA A 891 8.39 16.78 20.52
N MET A 892 7.09 16.89 20.82
CA MET A 892 6.14 17.72 20.08
C MET A 892 5.90 19.05 20.79
N ARG A 893 5.89 20.15 20.02
CA ARG A 893 5.54 21.48 20.55
C ARG A 893 4.07 21.54 20.98
N ALA A 894 3.20 20.98 20.15
CA ALA A 894 1.77 20.87 20.40
C ALA A 894 1.40 19.58 21.16
N GLY A 895 2.30 19.05 21.99
CA GLY A 895 2.17 17.71 22.56
C GLY A 895 0.86 17.48 23.32
N PRO A 896 0.47 18.33 24.28
CA PRO A 896 -0.77 18.14 25.05
C PRO A 896 -2.03 18.08 24.20
N ILE A 897 -2.11 18.85 23.10
CA ILE A 897 -3.28 18.85 22.21
C ILE A 897 -3.27 17.69 21.22
N ALA A 898 -2.11 17.07 20.98
CA ALA A 898 -1.96 15.93 20.07
C ALA A 898 -2.40 14.58 20.69
N VAL A 899 -2.52 14.50 22.02
CA VAL A 899 -2.91 13.27 22.73
C VAL A 899 -4.30 12.83 22.30
N GLY A 900 -4.44 11.54 22.00
CA GLY A 900 -5.67 10.95 21.42
C GLY A 900 -5.76 11.10 19.91
N GLY A 901 -4.86 11.86 19.28
CA GLY A 901 -4.70 11.89 17.83
C GLY A 901 -4.26 10.53 17.27
N VAL A 902 -4.59 10.27 16.02
CA VAL A 902 -4.21 9.07 15.28
C VAL A 902 -3.32 9.51 14.13
N ARG A 903 -2.11 8.95 14.06
CA ARG A 903 -1.17 9.22 12.98
C ARG A 903 -1.62 8.53 11.70
N CYS A 904 -1.33 9.11 10.54
CA CYS A 904 -1.63 8.50 9.25
C CYS A 904 -1.05 7.08 9.13
N THR A 905 0.18 6.90 9.62
CA THR A 905 1.12 5.86 9.20
C THR A 905 2.17 5.69 10.31
N LEU A 906 2.86 4.54 10.40
CA LEU A 906 3.87 4.34 11.45
C LEU A 906 5.04 5.33 11.31
N SER A 907 5.41 5.69 10.08
CA SER A 907 6.53 6.58 9.79
C SER A 907 6.20 8.08 9.75
N ARG A 908 4.96 8.47 10.11
CA ARG A 908 4.47 9.87 10.08
C ARG A 908 3.97 10.32 11.45
N SER A 909 3.85 11.63 11.65
CA SER A 909 3.34 12.25 12.88
C SER A 909 2.18 13.24 12.66
N ASP A 910 1.80 13.54 11.43
CA ASP A 910 0.62 14.37 11.16
C ASP A 910 -0.67 13.69 11.62
N ILE A 911 -1.62 14.51 12.10
CA ILE A 911 -2.92 14.06 12.59
C ILE A 911 -3.99 14.76 11.78
N ARG A 912 -4.62 14.04 10.86
CA ARG A 912 -5.77 14.52 10.09
C ARG A 912 -7.06 14.01 10.72
N ILE A 913 -8.10 14.82 10.70
CA ILE A 913 -9.32 14.54 11.48
C ILE A 913 -10.07 13.26 11.07
N ASP A 914 -9.95 12.83 9.81
CA ASP A 914 -10.47 11.53 9.33
C ASP A 914 -9.69 10.33 9.88
N GLN A 915 -8.40 10.50 10.17
CA GLN A 915 -7.57 9.45 10.79
C GLN A 915 -8.13 9.10 12.17
N VAL A 916 -8.49 10.13 12.95
CA VAL A 916 -9.07 9.97 14.29
C VAL A 916 -10.50 9.47 14.21
N SER A 917 -11.33 10.08 13.38
CA SER A 917 -12.76 9.77 13.35
C SER A 917 -13.08 8.39 12.79
N HIS A 918 -12.36 7.90 11.77
CA HIS A 918 -12.54 6.53 11.29
C HIS A 918 -12.18 5.50 12.36
N CYS A 919 -11.07 5.69 13.05
CA CYS A 919 -10.65 4.82 14.15
C CYS A 919 -11.62 4.87 15.33
N LEU A 920 -12.10 6.05 15.72
CA LEU A 920 -13.09 6.21 16.78
C LEU A 920 -14.42 5.55 16.42
N HIS A 921 -14.90 5.73 15.20
CA HIS A 921 -16.14 5.13 14.72
C HIS A 921 -16.05 3.60 14.71
N ALA A 922 -14.93 3.04 14.25
CA ALA A 922 -14.68 1.60 14.32
C ALA A 922 -14.67 1.09 15.77
N LEU A 923 -14.00 1.81 16.68
CA LEU A 923 -13.92 1.48 18.10
C LEU A 923 -15.31 1.45 18.75
N VAL A 924 -16.10 2.50 18.55
CA VAL A 924 -17.45 2.63 19.14
C VAL A 924 -18.38 1.54 18.62
N LYS A 925 -18.42 1.30 17.31
CA LYS A 925 -19.25 0.24 16.72
C LYS A 925 -18.88 -1.14 17.23
N GLY A 926 -17.59 -1.48 17.25
CA GLY A 926 -17.15 -2.78 17.74
C GLY A 926 -17.44 -2.95 19.23
N ALA A 927 -17.24 -1.92 20.06
CA ALA A 927 -17.58 -1.96 21.49
C ALA A 927 -19.07 -2.23 21.73
N GLN A 928 -19.96 -1.62 20.94
CA GLN A 928 -21.40 -1.91 21.00
C GLN A 928 -21.70 -3.37 20.66
N LEU A 929 -21.08 -3.91 19.61
CA LEU A 929 -21.28 -5.30 19.17
C LEU A 929 -20.68 -6.31 20.16
N GLU A 930 -19.57 -5.99 20.82
CA GLU A 930 -19.02 -6.79 21.93
C GLU A 930 -20.00 -6.84 23.11
N GLN A 931 -20.58 -5.71 23.51
CA GLN A 931 -21.60 -5.66 24.56
C GLN A 931 -22.82 -6.52 24.21
N LEU A 932 -23.29 -6.47 22.97
CA LEU A 932 -24.37 -7.32 22.50
C LEU A 932 -24.04 -8.81 22.54
N THR A 933 -22.85 -9.16 22.07
CA THR A 933 -22.39 -10.55 22.05
C THR A 933 -22.27 -11.10 23.47
N ARG A 934 -22.05 -10.26 24.49
CA ARG A 934 -22.04 -10.65 25.90
C ARG A 934 -23.43 -10.63 26.58
N SER A 935 -24.42 -9.97 25.98
CA SER A 935 -25.76 -9.80 26.56
C SER A 935 -26.66 -11.03 26.36
N PRO A 936 -27.58 -11.35 27.29
CA PRO A 936 -28.61 -12.38 27.13
C PRO A 936 -29.52 -12.12 25.91
N LEU A 937 -30.07 -13.17 25.29
CA LEU A 937 -30.92 -13.10 24.09
C LEU A 937 -32.02 -12.01 24.10
N PRO A 938 -32.76 -11.77 25.21
CA PRO A 938 -33.80 -10.73 25.25
C PRO A 938 -33.22 -9.30 25.11
N GLN A 939 -32.04 -9.05 25.67
CA GLN A 939 -31.37 -7.74 25.56
C GLN A 939 -30.76 -7.53 24.16
N ARG A 940 -30.33 -8.62 23.50
CA ARG A 940 -29.92 -8.59 22.09
C ARG A 940 -31.07 -8.20 21.17
N ALA A 941 -32.26 -8.77 21.38
CA ALA A 941 -33.45 -8.43 20.61
C ALA A 941 -33.84 -6.95 20.76
N ALA A 942 -33.83 -6.42 22.00
CA ALA A 942 -34.16 -5.02 22.27
C ALA A 942 -33.17 -4.00 21.66
N PHE A 943 -31.87 -4.32 21.60
CA PHE A 943 -30.89 -3.45 20.92
C PHE A 943 -31.03 -3.50 19.40
N LEU A 944 -31.25 -4.69 18.82
CA LEU A 944 -31.50 -4.81 17.38
C LEU A 944 -32.78 -4.06 16.98
N GLU A 945 -33.76 -3.98 17.88
CA GLU A 945 -34.98 -3.19 17.70
C GLU A 945 -34.74 -1.68 17.88
N GLN A 946 -33.78 -1.24 18.69
CA GLN A 946 -33.34 0.18 18.77
C GLN A 946 -32.49 0.64 17.58
N GLN A 947 -31.86 -0.28 16.85
CA GLN A 947 -31.12 0.02 15.62
C GLN A 947 -32.04 0.13 14.39
N LYS A 948 -33.24 -0.45 14.47
CA LYS A 948 -34.32 -0.34 13.47
C LYS A 948 -35.12 0.94 13.73
#